data_AF-A0A378K243-F1
#
_entry.id   AF-A0A378K243-F1
#
_cell.length_a   1.000
_cell.length_b   1.000
_cell.length_c   1.000
_cell.angle_alpha   90.00
_cell.angle_beta   90.00
_cell.angle_gamma   90.00
#
_symmetry.space_group_name_H-M   'P 1'
#
loop_
_entity.id
_entity.type
_entity.pdbx_description
1 polymer ?
#
loop_
_entity_poly.entity_id
_entity_poly.type
_entity_poly.pdbx_seq_one_letter_code
_entity_poly.pdbx_strand_id
1 'polypeptide(L)'
;MLTRFDGAVMVQSHKEMAHILGLKSNPFFSMIKNEGWYVSEAIKSIKNRFQQLKQEEHNNDTDLNFHPLNVGSLLNGSSKIARLNHGEYIGFSTGWLGLDLSEFMKGSSPFSGHAYTLHAVKEGDVTHFIYVNRGERHIADSTFHYLPSEQENGQLVIHEDDSNNIPTVMVFTVPNTEAESFANELISASFSIGIEGRQQMSRFLNQKRAEQLAHPEDEHVITANNLTRIITKKDQKTGNCTIANSNISWHFQLASDYMNQERQKGRVISFAQAYEATREEYKKMRRDDRVQAFIYLANDRESYLSKDAYFYNYLEALKKFQNKDQANQEIKHVDTLIEEAKKDEQTLINVIKPLVSEDFSINCQRYVDVLAERNKRMCQSFLMKHPNHAHADNIRFSMNQYPSYLWFAAEKARDQILEIAFKELPEHTQNHLVEKDSSLLKYATETVQNAFLSKDFNQYSLFASTDLKDKHPQKAYADEQCQGVTPDLIQSEISYQDFCVNTVRERKTDTNIMLAGSAAQKEARINNQIRALCSYAQRGDQANAKKAFESLCLTCCERRLKIPGRAKYSSDTQSVHWLMNKLSSDDRTVNTLRGILGIEPEQLKDKVDAIVARGNQQSAPGSVVSTQSRIDRNEQRYGVERRSMSEHSIELHNEFKAILESPDMIEPGRRLKPVYYPNVCDLLIAIRNNEDLSAIKEIASRGLDANKDRLEHNPASESAQLNNRITMFHAICHANSLEEALAHVKRKFPKYSLQSPDEVSASSPFQPEHRIK
;
A
#
# COMPACT_ATOMS: atom_id res chain seq x y z
N MET A 1 -5.18 18.73 -14.02
CA MET A 1 -6.29 19.71 -13.90
C MET A 1 -7.57 18.92 -13.75
N LEU A 2 -8.09 18.76 -12.53
CA LEU A 2 -9.34 18.05 -12.28
C LEU A 2 -10.52 18.94 -12.71
N THR A 3 -11.41 18.39 -13.53
CA THR A 3 -12.74 18.95 -13.80
C THR A 3 -13.47 19.13 -12.48
N ARG A 4 -13.92 20.37 -12.23
CA ARG A 4 -14.59 20.79 -11.00
C ARG A 4 -15.83 19.94 -10.76
N PHE A 5 -15.85 19.23 -9.64
CA PHE A 5 -17.10 18.87 -8.97
C PHE A 5 -17.70 20.18 -8.45
N ASP A 6 -18.93 20.51 -8.83
CA ASP A 6 -19.64 21.72 -8.37
C ASP A 6 -20.13 21.62 -6.91
N GLY A 7 -19.70 20.58 -6.18
CA GLY A 7 -19.77 20.51 -4.71
C GLY A 7 -18.42 20.88 -4.09
N ALA A 8 -18.45 21.62 -2.97
CA ALA A 8 -17.23 21.94 -2.23
C ALA A 8 -16.47 20.64 -1.87
N VAL A 9 -15.30 20.42 -2.47
CA VAL A 9 -14.50 19.22 -2.23
C VAL A 9 -14.10 19.16 -0.76
N MET A 10 -14.54 18.12 -0.05
CA MET A 10 -14.30 17.95 1.39
C MET A 10 -12.83 17.71 1.72
N VAL A 11 -12.12 16.99 0.84
CA VAL A 11 -10.70 16.66 0.99
C VAL A 11 -9.90 17.45 -0.05
N GLN A 12 -9.01 18.31 0.41
CA GLN A 12 -8.37 19.33 -0.43
C GLN A 12 -6.96 18.95 -0.87
N SER A 13 -6.37 17.90 -0.28
CA SER A 13 -5.04 17.44 -0.64
C SER A 13 -4.83 15.96 -0.35
N HIS A 14 -3.86 15.36 -1.02
CA HIS A 14 -3.41 13.99 -0.71
C HIS A 14 -2.90 13.85 0.72
N LYS A 15 -2.23 14.87 1.27
CA LYS A 15 -1.74 14.85 2.65
C LYS A 15 -2.91 14.74 3.63
N GLU A 16 -3.95 15.52 3.42
CA GLU A 16 -5.20 15.43 4.17
C GLU A 16 -5.85 14.05 4.05
N MET A 17 -6.00 13.53 2.81
CA MET A 17 -6.52 12.19 2.53
C MET A 17 -5.74 11.12 3.32
N ALA A 18 -4.41 11.15 3.25
CA ALA A 18 -3.55 10.16 3.88
C ALA A 18 -3.74 10.17 5.41
N HIS A 19 -3.91 11.34 6.03
CA HIS A 19 -4.16 11.45 7.47
C HIS A 19 -5.57 11.02 7.88
N ILE A 20 -6.60 11.38 7.13
CA ILE A 20 -7.99 10.95 7.39
C ILE A 20 -8.10 9.42 7.36
N LEU A 21 -7.51 8.81 6.32
CA LEU A 21 -7.41 7.35 6.18
C LEU A 21 -6.36 6.74 7.11
N GLY A 22 -5.50 7.57 7.71
CA GLY A 22 -4.39 7.19 8.60
C GLY A 22 -3.33 6.33 7.94
N LEU A 23 -3.13 6.45 6.62
CA LEU A 23 -2.20 5.66 5.82
C LEU A 23 -0.78 5.77 6.37
N LYS A 24 0.01 4.71 6.22
CA LYS A 24 1.41 4.71 6.64
C LYS A 24 2.27 5.32 5.53
N SER A 25 3.51 5.67 5.86
CA SER A 25 4.50 6.11 4.86
C SER A 25 4.54 5.15 3.67
N ASN A 26 4.40 5.71 2.47
CA ASN A 26 4.46 4.95 1.23
C ASN A 26 5.92 4.54 0.97
N PRO A 27 6.22 3.25 0.78
CA PRO A 27 7.59 2.77 0.58
C PRO A 27 8.03 2.86 -0.89
N PHE A 28 7.12 3.15 -1.81
CA PHE A 28 7.42 3.38 -3.20
C PHE A 28 7.74 4.86 -3.43
N PHE A 29 8.57 5.14 -4.43
CA PHE A 29 8.86 6.52 -4.81
C PHE A 29 7.57 7.22 -5.23
N SER A 30 7.26 8.31 -4.53
CA SER A 30 6.11 9.16 -4.79
C SER A 30 6.53 10.59 -4.50
N MET A 31 6.17 11.52 -5.40
CA MET A 31 6.30 12.96 -5.11
C MET A 31 5.46 13.36 -3.90
N ILE A 32 4.41 12.57 -3.62
CA ILE A 32 3.50 12.81 -2.51
C ILE A 32 3.75 11.79 -1.41
N LYS A 33 4.29 12.28 -0.29
CA LYS A 33 4.56 11.46 0.89
C LYS A 33 3.38 11.48 1.84
N ASN A 34 3.11 10.35 2.51
CA ASN A 34 2.12 10.24 3.58
C ASN A 34 2.70 10.77 4.92
N GLU A 35 3.38 11.93 4.90
CA GLU A 35 4.11 12.51 6.04
C GLU A 35 3.25 13.41 6.95
N GLY A 36 3.77 13.76 8.13
CA GLY A 36 3.09 14.48 9.20
C GLY A 36 2.47 15.82 8.78
N TRP A 37 1.32 16.16 9.38
CA TRP A 37 0.52 17.33 9.03
C TRP A 37 0.65 18.44 10.07
N TYR A 38 0.92 19.65 9.57
CA TYR A 38 1.03 20.84 10.39
C TYR A 38 -0.29 21.15 11.09
N VAL A 39 -0.18 21.55 12.35
CA VAL A 39 -1.31 21.89 13.21
C VAL A 39 -2.20 22.97 12.59
N SER A 40 -1.61 24.05 12.07
CA SER A 40 -2.35 25.17 11.47
C SER A 40 -3.20 24.76 10.26
N GLU A 41 -2.63 23.94 9.38
CA GLU A 41 -3.33 23.39 8.20
C GLU A 41 -4.44 22.42 8.63
N ALA A 42 -4.16 21.57 9.62
CA ALA A 42 -5.12 20.59 10.14
C ALA A 42 -6.35 21.27 10.75
N ILE A 43 -6.22 22.37 11.50
CA ILE A 43 -7.36 23.06 12.11
C ILE A 43 -8.34 23.58 11.06
N LYS A 44 -7.85 24.31 10.04
CA LYS A 44 -8.70 24.86 8.98
C LYS A 44 -9.49 23.75 8.31
N SER A 45 -8.79 22.68 7.96
CA SER A 45 -9.38 21.52 7.33
C SER A 45 -10.43 20.84 8.23
N ILE A 46 -10.15 20.63 9.51
CA ILE A 46 -11.06 19.99 10.47
C ILE A 46 -12.34 20.79 10.67
N LYS A 47 -12.26 22.13 10.72
CA LYS A 47 -13.45 22.99 10.76
C LYS A 47 -14.28 22.86 9.50
N ASN A 48 -13.64 22.97 8.33
CA ASN A 48 -14.34 22.87 7.04
C ASN A 48 -15.08 21.52 6.91
N ARG A 49 -14.41 20.41 7.23
CA ARG A 49 -15.03 19.09 7.15
C ARG A 49 -16.13 18.89 8.19
N PHE A 50 -15.98 19.42 9.41
CA PHE A 50 -17.05 19.40 10.42
C PHE A 50 -18.29 20.11 9.91
N GLN A 51 -18.14 21.33 9.38
CA GLN A 51 -19.25 22.12 8.85
C GLN A 51 -19.96 21.40 7.71
N GLN A 52 -19.21 20.85 6.75
CA GLN A 52 -19.79 20.13 5.62
C GLN A 52 -20.56 18.88 6.05
N LEU A 53 -20.01 18.09 6.97
CA LEU A 53 -20.64 16.85 7.45
C LEU A 53 -21.85 17.11 8.35
N LYS A 54 -21.90 18.26 9.04
CA LYS A 54 -23.00 18.63 9.93
C LYS A 54 -24.16 19.30 9.17
N GLN A 55 -23.87 20.07 8.12
CA GLN A 55 -24.87 20.76 7.30
C GLN A 55 -25.82 19.82 6.55
N GLU A 56 -25.44 18.55 6.35
CA GLU A 56 -26.33 17.55 5.75
C GLU A 56 -27.56 17.21 6.64
N GLU A 57 -27.54 17.55 7.94
CA GLU A 57 -28.65 17.18 8.85
C GLU A 57 -29.43 18.36 9.45
N HIS A 58 -28.84 19.54 9.74
CA HIS A 58 -29.59 20.68 10.30
C HIS A 58 -29.00 22.08 10.01
N ASN A 59 -29.89 23.03 9.69
CA ASN A 59 -29.66 24.44 9.34
C ASN A 59 -29.15 25.35 10.50
N ASN A 60 -28.40 24.83 11.47
CA ASN A 60 -27.98 25.61 12.64
C ASN A 60 -26.50 25.99 12.62
N ASP A 61 -26.29 27.31 12.74
CA ASP A 61 -25.09 28.15 12.69
C ASP A 61 -24.04 27.87 13.80
N THR A 62 -23.70 26.60 14.02
CA THR A 62 -22.78 26.17 15.08
C THR A 62 -21.45 25.75 14.47
N ASP A 63 -20.56 26.74 14.31
CA ASP A 63 -19.16 26.53 13.91
C ASP A 63 -18.41 25.74 15.00
N LEU A 64 -17.43 24.95 14.57
CA LEU A 64 -16.55 24.23 15.48
C LEU A 64 -15.66 25.22 16.26
N ASN A 65 -15.89 25.33 17.58
CA ASN A 65 -15.15 26.24 18.46
C ASN A 65 -13.76 25.70 18.83
N PHE A 66 -12.93 25.46 17.80
CA PHE A 66 -11.61 24.85 17.91
C PHE A 66 -10.53 25.72 17.26
N HIS A 67 -9.60 26.27 18.03
CA HIS A 67 -8.68 27.32 17.56
C HIS A 67 -7.21 26.91 17.68
N PRO A 68 -6.29 27.50 16.90
CA PRO A 68 -4.87 27.37 17.20
C PRO A 68 -4.57 28.06 18.54
N LEU A 69 -3.74 27.41 19.36
CA LEU A 69 -3.16 28.04 20.52
C LEU A 69 -1.94 28.87 20.06
N ASN A 70 -2.10 30.19 19.94
CA ASN A 70 -1.04 31.13 19.55
C ASN A 70 -0.74 32.14 20.66
N VAL A 71 0.35 32.91 20.54
CA VAL A 71 0.78 33.87 21.57
C VAL A 71 -0.32 34.89 21.92
N GLY A 72 -1.17 35.28 20.95
CA GLY A 72 -2.34 36.13 21.20
C GLY A 72 -3.47 35.44 21.98
N SER A 73 -3.60 34.12 21.84
CA SER A 73 -4.50 33.27 22.64
C SER A 73 -4.01 33.11 24.08
N LEU A 74 -2.74 33.35 24.39
CA LEU A 74 -2.20 33.30 25.75
C LEU A 74 -2.82 34.40 26.64
N LEU A 75 -3.00 35.60 26.09
CA LEU A 75 -3.56 36.75 26.78
C LEU A 75 -5.08 36.69 26.98
N ASN A 76 -5.79 35.85 26.20
CA ASN A 76 -7.26 35.85 26.17
C ASN A 76 -7.88 34.45 26.36
N GLY A 77 -7.10 33.37 26.29
CA GLY A 77 -7.59 31.99 26.25
C GLY A 77 -8.18 31.54 27.57
N SER A 78 -7.50 31.82 28.68
CA SER A 78 -7.99 31.55 30.04
C SER A 78 -9.25 32.34 30.36
N SER A 79 -9.28 33.63 30.06
CA SER A 79 -10.48 34.45 30.25
C SER A 79 -11.63 34.03 29.34
N LYS A 80 -11.36 33.52 28.13
CA LYS A 80 -12.39 32.90 27.26
C LYS A 80 -12.97 31.63 27.89
N ILE A 81 -12.14 30.78 28.48
CA ILE A 81 -12.59 29.58 29.19
C ILE A 81 -13.43 29.95 30.42
N ALA A 82 -12.98 30.93 31.20
CA ALA A 82 -13.69 31.38 32.41
C ALA A 82 -15.10 31.90 32.11
N ARG A 83 -15.28 32.55 30.96
CA ARG A 83 -16.54 33.16 30.49
C ARG A 83 -17.50 32.19 29.80
N LEU A 84 -17.16 30.92 29.65
CA LEU A 84 -18.07 29.94 29.05
C LEU A 84 -19.36 29.84 29.87
N ASN A 85 -20.50 29.77 29.19
CA ASN A 85 -21.79 29.44 29.79
C ASN A 85 -21.98 27.93 29.88
N HIS A 86 -22.88 27.47 30.76
CA HIS A 86 -23.23 26.05 30.85
C HIS A 86 -23.58 25.46 29.49
N GLY A 87 -22.92 24.35 29.13
CA GLY A 87 -23.08 23.66 27.86
C GLY A 87 -22.16 24.19 26.75
N GLU A 88 -21.40 25.27 26.95
CA GLU A 88 -20.45 25.77 25.96
C GLU A 88 -19.11 25.03 25.99
N TYR A 89 -18.55 24.83 24.80
CA TYR A 89 -17.28 24.17 24.55
C TYR A 89 -16.29 25.14 23.88
N ILE A 90 -15.01 25.01 24.23
CA ILE A 90 -13.90 25.56 23.46
C ILE A 90 -12.74 24.56 23.41
N GLY A 91 -12.06 24.51 22.27
CA GLY A 91 -10.85 23.71 22.12
C GLY A 91 -9.70 24.47 21.48
N PHE A 92 -8.50 23.99 21.75
CA PHE A 92 -7.25 24.54 21.28
C PHE A 92 -6.37 23.44 20.71
N SER A 93 -5.82 23.66 19.51
CA SER A 93 -4.79 22.83 18.92
C SER A 93 -3.42 23.44 19.17
N THR A 94 -2.49 22.61 19.63
CA THR A 94 -1.11 23.00 19.91
C THR A 94 -0.17 21.86 19.52
N GLY A 95 1.13 22.05 19.65
CA GLY A 95 2.10 21.02 19.35
C GLY A 95 3.43 21.29 20.04
N TRP A 96 4.29 20.27 20.04
CA TRP A 96 5.66 20.46 20.50
C TRP A 96 6.39 21.37 19.53
N LEU A 97 6.77 22.57 19.99
CA LEU A 97 7.73 23.42 19.30
C LEU A 97 9.12 22.76 19.40
N GLY A 98 9.31 21.69 18.64
CA GLY A 98 10.60 21.06 18.49
C GLY A 98 11.47 21.91 17.59
N LEU A 99 12.32 22.77 18.17
CA LEU A 99 13.56 23.16 17.51
C LEU A 99 14.49 21.94 17.51
N ASP A 100 14.09 20.85 16.85
CA ASP A 100 14.99 19.74 16.60
C ASP A 100 15.85 20.13 15.40
N LEU A 101 16.96 20.81 15.70
CA LEU A 101 17.98 21.17 14.72
C LEU A 101 18.49 19.95 13.93
N SER A 102 18.37 18.73 14.48
CA SER A 102 18.74 17.51 13.78
C SER A 102 17.72 17.07 12.72
N GLU A 103 16.43 17.39 12.90
CA GLU A 103 15.41 17.22 11.85
C GLU A 103 15.54 18.29 10.77
N PHE A 104 15.84 19.53 11.17
CA PHE A 104 16.17 20.63 10.25
C PHE A 104 17.34 20.26 9.32
N MET A 105 18.39 19.64 9.86
CA MET A 105 19.56 19.16 9.11
C MET A 105 19.25 17.94 8.22
N LYS A 106 18.15 17.21 8.45
CA LYS A 106 17.68 16.08 7.63
C LYS A 106 16.74 16.51 6.50
N GLY A 107 16.55 17.83 6.29
CA GLY A 107 15.61 18.37 5.32
C GLY A 107 14.14 18.24 5.73
N SER A 108 13.87 17.80 6.96
CA SER A 108 12.55 17.88 7.57
C SER A 108 12.32 19.31 8.05
N SER A 109 11.09 19.80 7.96
CA SER A 109 10.77 21.15 8.44
C SER A 109 11.05 21.28 9.93
N PRO A 110 11.63 22.40 10.39
CA PRO A 110 11.91 22.66 11.81
C PRO A 110 10.64 22.85 12.66
N PHE A 111 9.45 22.70 12.06
CA PHE A 111 8.15 22.84 12.72
C PHE A 111 7.30 21.55 12.66
N SER A 112 7.93 20.38 12.45
CA SER A 112 7.32 19.04 12.42
C SER A 112 6.86 18.53 13.81
N GLY A 113 6.35 19.43 14.65
CA GLY A 113 5.93 19.11 16.01
C GLY A 113 4.79 18.10 16.08
N HIS A 114 4.93 17.09 16.93
CA HIS A 114 3.80 16.25 17.33
C HIS A 114 2.72 17.13 17.98
N ALA A 115 1.48 17.01 17.48
CA ALA A 115 0.37 17.84 17.90
C ALA A 115 -0.39 17.22 19.08
N TYR A 116 -0.87 18.04 20.01
CA TYR A 116 -1.82 17.66 21.06
C TYR A 116 -2.89 18.74 21.20
N THR A 117 -3.99 18.44 21.88
CA THR A 117 -5.11 19.36 21.99
C THR A 117 -5.55 19.55 23.42
N LEU A 118 -6.02 20.75 23.71
CA LEU A 118 -6.56 21.18 25.00
C LEU A 118 -8.00 21.57 24.81
N HIS A 119 -8.88 21.22 25.73
CA HIS A 119 -10.30 21.53 25.62
C HIS A 119 -10.88 21.93 26.96
N ALA A 120 -11.94 22.73 26.93
CA ALA A 120 -12.72 23.09 28.11
C ALA A 120 -14.22 23.01 27.78
N VAL A 121 -15.01 22.46 28.71
CA VAL A 121 -16.48 22.43 28.66
C VAL A 121 -17.03 22.86 30.01
N LYS A 122 -18.00 23.77 30.01
CA LYS A 122 -18.66 24.28 31.22
C LYS A 122 -19.89 23.43 31.55
N GLU A 123 -19.95 22.88 32.76
CA GLU A 123 -21.08 22.08 33.26
C GLU A 123 -21.46 22.58 34.65
N GLY A 124 -22.72 23.01 34.86
CA GLY A 124 -23.14 23.69 36.09
C GLY A 124 -22.11 24.69 36.67
N ASP A 125 -21.67 24.39 37.89
CA ASP A 125 -20.71 25.12 38.70
C ASP A 125 -19.24 24.67 38.49
N VAL A 126 -18.98 23.78 37.54
CA VAL A 126 -17.65 23.26 37.21
C VAL A 126 -17.26 23.48 35.74
N THR A 127 -15.96 23.37 35.48
CA THR A 127 -15.38 23.33 34.14
C THR A 127 -14.53 22.08 33.99
N HIS A 128 -14.77 21.31 32.93
CA HIS A 128 -13.97 20.14 32.57
C HIS A 128 -12.86 20.54 31.61
N PHE A 129 -11.61 20.44 32.05
CA PHE A 129 -10.42 20.59 31.22
C PHE A 129 -9.99 19.23 30.69
N ILE A 130 -9.90 19.09 29.37
CA ILE A 130 -9.57 17.83 28.72
C ILE A 130 -8.29 17.99 27.93
N TYR A 131 -7.28 17.23 28.33
CA TYR A 131 -6.01 17.10 27.65
C TYR A 131 -6.04 15.88 26.73
N VAL A 132 -5.66 16.01 25.45
CA VAL A 132 -5.63 14.88 24.50
C VAL A 132 -4.29 14.80 23.77
N ASN A 133 -3.58 13.69 23.97
CA ASN A 133 -2.40 13.32 23.20
C ASN A 133 -2.36 11.81 22.95
N ARG A 134 -2.64 11.46 21.70
CA ARG A 134 -2.62 10.09 21.20
C ARG A 134 -1.38 9.74 20.39
N GLY A 135 -0.29 10.50 20.44
CA GLY A 135 0.93 10.18 19.67
C GLY A 135 2.15 10.07 20.59
N GLU A 136 3.22 10.81 20.30
CA GLU A 136 4.44 10.75 21.13
C GLU A 136 4.15 11.26 22.54
N ARG A 137 4.40 10.41 23.54
CA ARG A 137 4.16 10.72 24.95
C ARG A 137 5.22 11.68 25.47
N HIS A 138 4.89 12.38 26.55
CA HIS A 138 5.70 13.51 27.03
C HIS A 138 7.02 13.13 27.71
N ILE A 139 7.24 11.85 28.02
CA ILE A 139 8.32 11.41 28.90
C ILE A 139 9.17 10.36 28.19
N ALA A 140 10.42 10.70 27.95
CA ALA A 140 11.53 9.78 27.67
C ALA A 140 12.71 10.05 28.63
N ASP A 141 12.45 10.68 29.79
CA ASP A 141 13.48 10.91 30.79
C ASP A 141 13.34 9.85 31.89
N SER A 142 14.29 8.93 31.93
CA SER A 142 14.40 7.81 32.89
C SER A 142 14.59 8.26 34.34
N THR A 143 14.58 9.57 34.61
CA THR A 143 14.81 10.18 35.93
C THR A 143 13.51 10.51 36.68
N PHE A 144 12.36 10.53 36.02
CA PHE A 144 11.05 10.68 36.67
C PHE A 144 10.44 9.30 36.91
N HIS A 145 10.89 8.62 37.98
CA HIS A 145 10.18 7.46 38.51
C HIS A 145 8.78 7.89 38.97
N TYR A 146 7.75 7.34 38.35
CA TYR A 146 6.38 7.50 38.83
C TYR A 146 6.19 6.80 40.18
N LEU A 147 5.34 7.42 41.00
CA LEU A 147 4.71 6.89 42.20
C LEU A 147 3.90 5.60 41.90
N PRO A 148 3.57 4.78 42.92
CA PRO A 148 3.64 3.32 42.84
C PRO A 148 2.48 2.65 42.09
N SER A 149 2.82 1.66 41.27
CA SER A 149 1.97 0.51 41.00
C SER A 149 1.73 -0.27 42.30
N GLU A 150 0.56 -0.89 42.39
CA GLU A 150 -0.04 -1.57 43.55
C GLU A 150 0.96 -2.17 44.57
N GLN A 151 0.69 -1.95 45.86
CA GLN A 151 1.42 -2.62 46.94
C GLN A 151 1.06 -4.11 46.95
N GLU A 152 1.88 -4.96 46.33
CA GLU A 152 1.94 -6.37 46.70
C GLU A 152 2.78 -6.50 47.99
N ASN A 153 2.15 -6.95 49.08
CA ASN A 153 2.81 -7.29 50.35
C ASN A 153 3.64 -6.17 51.01
N GLY A 154 3.25 -4.91 50.84
CA GLY A 154 3.92 -3.78 51.51
C GLY A 154 5.34 -3.49 51.02
N GLN A 155 5.78 -4.09 49.92
CA GLN A 155 6.99 -3.72 49.19
C GLN A 155 6.63 -3.03 47.88
N LEU A 156 7.31 -1.92 47.61
CA LEU A 156 7.17 -1.12 46.39
C LEU A 156 7.78 -1.90 45.22
N VAL A 157 6.97 -2.39 44.29
CA VAL A 157 7.44 -3.00 43.03
C VAL A 157 7.28 -1.96 41.93
N ILE A 158 8.39 -1.52 41.33
CA ILE A 158 8.39 -0.65 40.14
C ILE A 158 8.55 -1.56 38.92
N HIS A 159 7.55 -1.62 38.03
CA HIS A 159 7.71 -2.27 36.74
C HIS A 159 8.34 -1.28 35.75
N GLU A 160 9.51 -1.60 35.18
CA GLU A 160 10.19 -0.76 34.17
C GLU A 160 9.36 -0.50 32.89
N ASP A 161 8.24 -1.23 32.70
CA ASP A 161 7.31 -1.06 31.57
C ASP A 161 6.24 0.05 31.77
N ASP A 162 6.18 0.71 32.94
CA ASP A 162 5.12 1.70 33.27
C ASP A 162 5.28 3.09 32.62
N SER A 163 6.35 3.33 31.85
CA SER A 163 6.47 4.54 31.02
C SER A 163 5.35 4.66 29.95
N ASN A 164 4.63 3.56 29.69
CA ASN A 164 3.44 3.51 28.83
C ASN A 164 2.12 3.88 29.54
N ASN A 165 2.12 4.14 30.85
CA ASN A 165 0.89 4.23 31.66
C ASN A 165 0.30 5.66 31.79
N ILE A 166 0.79 6.61 30.98
CA ILE A 166 0.18 7.94 30.88
C ILE A 166 -1.05 7.84 29.96
N PRO A 167 -2.28 8.12 30.45
CA PRO A 167 -3.47 8.02 29.61
C PRO A 167 -3.42 9.01 28.44
N THR A 168 -3.95 8.60 27.28
CA THR A 168 -4.03 9.43 26.06
C THR A 168 -4.91 10.66 26.21
N VAL A 169 -5.83 10.57 27.16
CA VAL A 169 -6.79 11.60 27.52
C VAL A 169 -6.72 11.75 29.03
N MET A 170 -6.64 12.98 29.52
CA MET A 170 -6.80 13.30 30.94
C MET A 170 -7.91 14.34 31.08
N VAL A 171 -8.78 14.16 32.07
CA VAL A 171 -9.82 15.12 32.41
C VAL A 171 -9.56 15.66 33.81
N PHE A 172 -9.64 16.97 33.95
CA PHE A 172 -9.64 17.68 35.23
C PHE A 172 -10.95 18.44 35.36
N THR A 173 -11.73 18.13 36.39
CA THR A 173 -12.97 18.86 36.70
C THR A 173 -12.65 19.84 37.81
N VAL A 174 -12.86 21.13 37.56
CA VAL A 174 -12.43 22.22 38.44
C VAL A 174 -13.63 23.12 38.74
N PRO A 175 -13.82 23.58 39.98
CA PRO A 175 -14.82 24.59 40.30
C PRO A 175 -14.67 25.85 39.43
N ASN A 176 -15.78 26.47 39.05
CA ASN A 176 -15.76 27.65 38.18
C ASN A 176 -14.98 28.84 38.75
N THR A 177 -14.87 28.94 40.08
CA THR A 177 -14.06 29.96 40.78
C THR A 177 -12.57 29.81 40.54
N GLU A 178 -12.11 28.61 40.20
CA GLU A 178 -10.69 28.27 40.00
C GLU A 178 -10.34 28.04 38.53
N ALA A 179 -11.34 27.95 37.65
CA ALA A 179 -11.17 27.61 36.24
C ALA A 179 -10.22 28.57 35.49
N GLU A 180 -10.25 29.88 35.78
CA GLU A 180 -9.33 30.83 35.13
C GLU A 180 -7.87 30.59 35.54
N SER A 181 -7.61 30.33 36.83
CA SER A 181 -6.26 30.03 37.33
C SER A 181 -5.75 28.72 36.73
N PHE A 182 -6.58 27.68 36.73
CA PHE A 182 -6.22 26.39 36.14
C PHE A 182 -5.93 26.52 34.64
N ALA A 183 -6.75 27.28 33.91
CA ALA A 183 -6.53 27.56 32.49
C ALA A 183 -5.22 28.31 32.24
N ASN A 184 -4.88 29.29 33.08
CA ASN A 184 -3.62 30.02 33.00
C ASN A 184 -2.41 29.09 33.18
N GLU A 185 -2.44 28.22 34.19
CA GLU A 185 -1.37 27.25 34.44
C GLU A 185 -1.22 26.26 33.27
N LEU A 186 -2.33 25.69 32.80
CA LEU A 186 -2.36 24.73 31.68
C LEU A 186 -1.84 25.36 30.38
N ILE A 187 -2.31 26.55 30.03
CA ILE A 187 -1.88 27.27 28.83
C ILE A 187 -0.41 27.67 28.96
N SER A 188 0.03 28.15 30.13
CA SER A 188 1.44 28.51 30.36
C SER A 188 2.35 27.30 30.18
N ALA A 189 1.98 26.14 30.74
CA ALA A 189 2.73 24.89 30.57
C ALA A 189 2.83 24.45 29.10
N SER A 190 1.87 24.81 28.26
CA SER A 190 1.83 24.45 26.83
C SER A 190 2.71 25.31 25.92
N PHE A 191 3.11 26.51 26.38
CA PHE A 191 3.79 27.52 25.55
C PHE A 191 5.30 27.56 25.67
N SER A 192 5.89 26.77 26.57
CA SER A 192 7.33 26.79 26.77
C SER A 192 8.07 26.26 25.56
N ILE A 193 9.08 27.00 25.12
CA ILE A 193 9.79 26.77 23.85
C ILE A 193 10.81 25.62 24.03
N GLY A 194 10.91 24.73 23.04
CA GLY A 194 11.93 23.67 23.00
C GLY A 194 11.63 22.46 23.89
N ILE A 195 12.69 21.75 24.30
CA ILE A 195 12.61 20.54 25.16
C ILE A 195 11.91 20.85 26.49
N GLU A 196 12.07 22.07 26.99
CA GLU A 196 11.46 22.55 28.22
C GLU A 196 9.92 22.55 28.16
N GLY A 197 9.32 22.76 26.97
CA GLY A 197 7.86 22.70 26.78
C GLY A 197 7.25 21.33 27.11
N ARG A 198 7.88 20.26 26.61
CA ARG A 198 7.45 18.88 26.92
C ARG A 198 7.58 18.59 28.42
N GLN A 199 8.68 19.02 29.04
CA GLN A 199 8.92 18.80 30.47
C GLN A 199 7.94 19.59 31.34
N GLN A 200 7.64 20.84 31.00
CA GLN A 200 6.71 21.67 31.77
C GLN A 200 5.29 21.15 31.69
N MET A 201 4.80 20.78 30.50
CA MET A 201 3.50 20.13 30.36
C MET A 201 3.44 18.80 31.15
N SER A 202 4.51 18.01 31.12
CA SER A 202 4.60 16.77 31.94
C SER A 202 4.47 17.06 33.43
N ARG A 203 5.24 18.04 33.94
CA ARG A 203 5.21 18.43 35.35
C ARG A 203 3.83 18.90 35.77
N PHE A 204 3.20 19.75 34.96
CA PHE A 204 1.84 20.22 35.19
C PHE A 204 0.85 19.06 35.28
N LEU A 205 0.81 18.19 34.27
CA LEU A 205 -0.13 17.05 34.24
C LEU A 205 0.09 16.09 35.41
N ASN A 206 1.34 15.80 35.77
CA ASN A 206 1.67 14.91 36.87
C ASN A 206 1.29 15.49 38.22
N GLN A 207 1.57 16.79 38.42
CA GLN A 207 1.18 17.48 39.63
C GLN A 207 -0.33 17.47 39.81
N LYS A 208 -1.11 17.90 38.80
CA LYS A 208 -2.58 17.92 38.89
C LYS A 208 -3.18 16.53 39.06
N ARG A 209 -2.58 15.50 38.42
CA ARG A 209 -3.01 14.11 38.63
C ARG A 209 -2.71 13.64 40.05
N ALA A 210 -1.56 13.97 40.62
CA ALA A 210 -1.23 13.63 41.99
C ALA A 210 -2.17 14.32 42.99
N GLU A 211 -2.52 15.59 42.75
CA GLU A 211 -3.53 16.33 43.52
C GLU A 211 -4.90 15.62 43.49
N GLN A 212 -5.36 15.17 42.31
CA GLN A 212 -6.60 14.39 42.21
C GLN A 212 -6.54 13.05 42.95
N LEU A 213 -5.40 12.35 42.89
CA LEU A 213 -5.21 11.06 43.56
C LEU A 213 -5.10 11.17 45.08
N ALA A 214 -4.75 12.34 45.60
CA ALA A 214 -4.70 12.60 47.04
C ALA A 214 -6.09 12.71 47.68
N HIS A 215 -7.12 13.02 46.88
CA HIS A 215 -8.51 13.22 47.32
C HIS A 215 -9.51 12.44 46.44
N PRO A 216 -9.42 11.10 46.40
CA PRO A 216 -10.23 10.27 45.51
C PRO A 216 -11.74 10.32 45.82
N GLU A 217 -12.12 10.72 47.03
CA GLU A 217 -13.50 10.88 47.49
C GLU A 217 -14.19 12.14 46.99
N ASP A 218 -13.44 13.14 46.49
CA ASP A 218 -14.01 14.39 46.01
C ASP A 218 -14.88 14.16 44.77
N GLU A 219 -16.10 14.72 44.78
CA GLU A 219 -17.09 14.52 43.70
C GLU A 219 -16.54 14.96 42.33
N HIS A 220 -15.76 16.03 42.29
CA HIS A 220 -15.09 16.49 41.06
C HIS A 220 -14.05 15.50 40.55
N VAL A 221 -13.31 14.83 41.45
CA VAL A 221 -12.34 13.80 41.10
C VAL A 221 -13.04 12.55 40.57
N ILE A 222 -14.12 12.11 41.23
CA ILE A 222 -14.94 10.98 40.75
C ILE A 222 -15.48 11.27 39.35
N THR A 223 -16.01 12.48 39.13
CA THR A 223 -16.52 12.93 37.83
C THR A 223 -15.42 12.96 36.77
N ALA A 224 -14.25 13.51 37.10
CA ALA A 224 -13.10 13.57 36.21
C ALA A 224 -12.59 12.17 35.80
N ASN A 225 -12.51 11.24 36.74
CA ASN A 225 -12.10 9.86 36.49
C ASN A 225 -13.10 9.12 35.60
N ASN A 226 -14.41 9.29 35.86
CA ASN A 226 -15.47 8.72 35.03
C ASN A 226 -15.42 9.27 33.59
N LEU A 227 -15.31 10.58 33.42
CA LEU A 227 -15.17 11.23 32.11
C LEU A 227 -13.91 10.77 31.38
N THR A 228 -12.77 10.68 32.08
CA THR A 228 -11.52 10.16 31.52
C THR A 228 -11.74 8.77 30.95
N ARG A 229 -12.39 7.87 31.68
CA ARG A 229 -12.71 6.51 31.21
C ARG A 229 -13.63 6.49 29.99
N ILE A 230 -14.68 7.31 29.97
CA ILE A 230 -15.65 7.40 28.86
C ILE A 230 -14.99 7.95 27.58
N ILE A 231 -14.13 8.95 27.72
CA ILE A 231 -13.54 9.67 26.58
C ILE A 231 -12.29 8.98 26.03
N THR A 232 -11.59 8.19 26.85
CA THR A 232 -10.32 7.53 26.53
C THR A 232 -10.32 6.90 25.13
N LYS A 233 -9.27 7.20 24.36
CA LYS A 233 -9.06 6.67 23.01
C LYS A 233 -7.76 5.87 22.94
N LYS A 234 -7.68 4.94 21.98
CA LYS A 234 -6.44 4.20 21.69
C LYS A 234 -5.36 5.15 21.18
N ASP A 235 -4.11 4.81 21.50
CA ASP A 235 -2.92 5.42 20.91
C ASP A 235 -2.99 5.39 19.38
N GLN A 236 -2.45 6.44 18.79
CA GLN A 236 -2.28 6.63 17.37
C GLN A 236 -0.78 6.64 17.05
N LYS A 237 -0.43 6.08 15.88
CA LYS A 237 0.96 6.06 15.44
C LYS A 237 1.49 7.48 15.23
N THR A 238 2.71 7.73 15.71
CA THR A 238 3.49 8.96 15.45
C THR A 238 3.49 9.27 13.96
N GLY A 239 3.22 10.53 13.60
CA GLY A 239 3.06 10.99 12.22
C GLY A 239 1.62 11.11 11.72
N ASN A 240 0.62 10.48 12.37
CA ASN A 240 -0.82 10.60 12.05
C ASN A 240 -1.67 11.11 13.22
N CYS A 241 -1.03 11.58 14.29
CA CYS A 241 -1.68 12.02 15.53
C CYS A 241 -2.38 13.38 15.40
N THR A 242 -1.93 14.29 14.53
CA THR A 242 -2.51 15.65 14.40
C THR A 242 -4.00 15.62 14.13
N ILE A 243 -4.42 14.85 13.12
CA ILE A 243 -5.83 14.67 12.77
C ILE A 243 -6.56 13.84 13.82
N ALA A 244 -5.91 12.83 14.39
CA ALA A 244 -6.53 11.97 15.39
C ALA A 244 -6.83 12.69 16.72
N ASN A 245 -5.95 13.61 17.15
CA ASN A 245 -6.12 14.45 18.32
C ASN A 245 -7.12 15.55 18.05
N SER A 246 -7.08 16.16 16.87
CA SER A 246 -7.96 17.27 16.55
C SER A 246 -9.39 16.83 16.20
N ASN A 247 -9.61 15.65 15.59
CA ASN A 247 -10.98 15.16 15.29
C ASN A 247 -11.84 14.88 16.53
N ILE A 248 -11.24 14.69 17.71
CA ILE A 248 -12.02 14.51 18.94
C ILE A 248 -12.84 15.76 19.29
N SER A 249 -12.40 16.93 18.80
CA SER A 249 -13.13 18.20 18.93
C SER A 249 -14.53 18.13 18.32
N TRP A 250 -14.74 17.33 17.27
CA TRP A 250 -16.06 17.14 16.68
C TRP A 250 -17.02 16.54 17.70
N HIS A 251 -16.60 15.50 18.41
CA HIS A 251 -17.45 14.83 19.40
C HIS A 251 -17.73 15.75 20.60
N PHE A 252 -16.73 16.54 21.02
CA PHE A 252 -16.94 17.51 22.10
C PHE A 252 -17.90 18.65 21.70
N GLN A 253 -17.79 19.15 20.47
CA GLN A 253 -18.72 20.14 19.93
C GLN A 253 -20.14 19.56 19.83
N LEU A 254 -20.31 18.35 19.29
CA LEU A 254 -21.62 17.68 19.24
C LEU A 254 -22.24 17.51 20.63
N ALA A 255 -21.46 17.04 21.61
CA ALA A 255 -21.93 16.90 22.98
C ALA A 255 -22.35 18.26 23.59
N SER A 256 -21.57 19.31 23.35
CA SER A 256 -21.91 20.69 23.75
C SER A 256 -23.21 21.17 23.10
N ASP A 257 -23.36 20.98 21.79
CA ASP A 257 -24.57 21.34 21.07
C ASP A 257 -25.80 20.58 21.62
N TYR A 258 -25.63 19.29 21.92
CA TYR A 258 -26.67 18.44 22.51
C TYR A 258 -27.07 18.91 23.92
N MET A 259 -26.11 19.27 24.79
CA MET A 259 -26.41 19.87 26.10
C MET A 259 -27.26 21.14 25.95
N ASN A 260 -26.92 22.00 25.00
CA ASN A 260 -27.64 23.25 24.76
C ASN A 260 -29.06 23.00 24.22
N GLN A 261 -29.23 22.05 23.31
CA GLN A 261 -30.54 21.64 22.79
C GLN A 261 -31.44 21.07 23.88
N GLU A 262 -30.88 20.24 24.77
CA GLU A 262 -31.62 19.63 25.87
C GLU A 262 -32.03 20.66 26.93
N ARG A 263 -31.15 21.63 27.20
CA ARG A 263 -31.47 22.78 28.05
C ARG A 263 -32.61 23.62 27.50
N GLN A 264 -32.65 23.85 26.18
CA GLN A 264 -33.77 24.54 25.54
C GLN A 264 -35.11 23.79 25.70
N LYS A 265 -35.06 22.47 25.88
CA LYS A 265 -36.22 21.62 26.20
C LYS A 265 -36.51 21.54 27.71
N GLY A 266 -35.79 22.30 28.54
CA GLY A 266 -35.93 22.29 29.99
C GLY A 266 -35.25 21.12 30.71
N ARG A 267 -34.41 20.34 30.02
CA ARG A 267 -33.65 19.22 30.61
C ARG A 267 -32.20 19.63 30.83
N VAL A 268 -31.67 19.37 32.02
CA VAL A 268 -30.23 19.54 32.31
C VAL A 268 -29.59 18.17 32.25
N ILE A 269 -28.59 18.01 31.40
CA ILE A 269 -27.84 16.76 31.23
C ILE A 269 -26.36 17.03 31.44
N SER A 270 -25.63 16.02 31.92
CA SER A 270 -24.18 16.14 32.07
C SER A 270 -23.46 16.03 30.73
N PHE A 271 -22.24 16.55 30.67
CA PHE A 271 -21.37 16.39 29.52
C PHE A 271 -21.08 14.91 29.22
N ALA A 272 -20.95 14.07 30.26
CA ALA A 272 -20.79 12.63 30.10
C ALA A 272 -21.98 12.00 29.34
N GLN A 273 -23.21 12.34 29.76
CA GLN A 273 -24.43 11.86 29.11
C GLN A 273 -24.55 12.37 27.68
N ALA A 274 -24.24 13.65 27.44
CA ALA A 274 -24.27 14.24 26.11
C ALA A 274 -23.22 13.62 25.17
N TYR A 275 -22.02 13.34 25.68
CA TYR A 275 -20.96 12.69 24.93
C TYR A 275 -21.34 11.25 24.55
N GLU A 276 -21.99 10.50 25.44
CA GLU A 276 -22.50 9.17 25.10
C GLU A 276 -23.66 9.24 24.09
N ALA A 277 -24.60 10.17 24.26
CA ALA A 277 -25.75 10.35 23.37
C ALA A 277 -25.35 10.70 21.93
N THR A 278 -24.27 11.46 21.75
CA THR A 278 -23.76 11.89 20.43
C THR A 278 -22.73 10.94 19.82
N ARG A 279 -22.50 9.78 20.44
CA ARG A 279 -21.46 8.83 20.01
C ARG A 279 -21.70 8.26 18.62
N GLU A 280 -22.93 7.89 18.29
CA GLU A 280 -23.25 7.31 16.98
C GLU A 280 -23.19 8.35 15.87
N GLU A 281 -23.67 9.57 16.12
CA GLU A 281 -23.52 10.70 15.19
C GLU A 281 -22.04 10.99 14.90
N TYR A 282 -21.20 11.09 15.93
CA TYR A 282 -19.75 11.24 15.75
C TYR A 282 -19.15 10.10 14.94
N LYS A 283 -19.51 8.84 15.22
CA LYS A 283 -18.99 7.69 14.46
C LYS A 283 -19.44 7.75 12.99
N LYS A 284 -20.68 8.16 12.70
CA LYS A 284 -21.23 8.35 11.35
C LYS A 284 -20.41 9.41 10.60
N MET A 285 -20.24 10.60 11.17
CA MET A 285 -19.39 11.66 10.59
C MET A 285 -17.96 11.16 10.32
N ARG A 286 -17.36 10.38 11.25
CA ARG A 286 -16.02 9.81 11.06
C ARG A 286 -15.96 8.73 9.98
N ARG A 287 -17.07 8.03 9.69
CA ARG A 287 -17.16 7.09 8.56
C ARG A 287 -17.21 7.89 7.26
N ASP A 288 -18.09 8.87 7.19
CA ASP A 288 -18.34 9.66 5.97
C ASP A 288 -17.09 10.46 5.57
N ASP A 289 -16.40 11.08 6.54
CA ASP A 289 -15.09 11.73 6.34
C ASP A 289 -14.06 10.79 5.67
N ARG A 290 -14.03 9.51 6.10
CA ARG A 290 -13.11 8.52 5.53
C ARG A 290 -13.55 8.07 4.15
N VAL A 291 -14.85 7.91 3.92
CA VAL A 291 -15.41 7.56 2.61
C VAL A 291 -15.05 8.62 1.59
N GLN A 292 -15.24 9.90 1.91
CA GLN A 292 -14.85 11.01 1.04
C GLN A 292 -13.35 11.04 0.77
N ALA A 293 -12.51 10.76 1.78
CA ALA A 293 -11.06 10.61 1.57
C ALA A 293 -10.69 9.40 0.70
N PHE A 294 -11.44 8.30 0.76
CA PHE A 294 -11.23 7.15 -0.13
C PHE A 294 -11.64 7.49 -1.56
N ILE A 295 -12.76 8.18 -1.76
CA ILE A 295 -13.21 8.65 -3.07
C ILE A 295 -12.16 9.58 -3.69
N TYR A 296 -11.64 10.52 -2.91
CA TYR A 296 -10.50 11.36 -3.32
C TYR A 296 -9.33 10.50 -3.77
N LEU A 297 -8.91 9.52 -2.95
CA LEU A 297 -7.82 8.60 -3.29
C LEU A 297 -8.10 7.84 -4.60
N ALA A 298 -9.30 7.31 -4.80
CA ALA A 298 -9.66 6.54 -5.99
C ALA A 298 -9.57 7.39 -7.27
N ASN A 299 -10.03 8.64 -7.18
CA ASN A 299 -10.04 9.61 -8.28
C ASN A 299 -8.67 10.26 -8.54
N ASP A 300 -7.78 10.32 -7.55
CA ASP A 300 -6.47 11.00 -7.64
C ASP A 300 -5.33 10.10 -8.17
N ARG A 301 -5.66 9.07 -8.94
CA ARG A 301 -4.67 8.09 -9.45
C ARG A 301 -3.55 8.73 -10.27
N GLU A 302 -3.87 9.74 -11.08
CA GLU A 302 -2.93 10.38 -12.00
C GLU A 302 -1.87 11.23 -11.28
N SER A 303 -2.12 11.63 -10.04
CA SER A 303 -1.18 12.42 -9.22
C SER A 303 -0.03 11.58 -8.65
N TYR A 304 -0.10 10.25 -8.76
CA TYR A 304 0.97 9.35 -8.33
C TYR A 304 1.98 9.12 -9.44
N LEU A 305 3.26 9.38 -9.15
CA LEU A 305 4.37 9.04 -10.07
C LEU A 305 4.52 7.54 -10.32
N SER A 306 4.13 6.72 -9.34
CA SER A 306 4.23 5.27 -9.40
C SER A 306 2.86 4.63 -9.22
N LYS A 307 2.51 3.74 -10.15
CA LYS A 307 1.33 2.87 -10.03
C LYS A 307 1.38 2.06 -8.73
N ASP A 308 2.56 1.60 -8.32
CA ASP A 308 2.73 0.84 -7.08
C ASP A 308 2.44 1.70 -5.84
N ALA A 309 2.85 2.97 -5.86
CA ALA A 309 2.56 3.90 -4.77
C ALA A 309 1.04 4.11 -4.61
N TYR A 310 0.33 4.32 -5.71
CA TYR A 310 -1.13 4.43 -5.70
C TYR A 310 -1.78 3.14 -5.16
N PHE A 311 -1.42 1.99 -5.74
CA PHE A 311 -2.00 0.70 -5.35
C PHE A 311 -1.72 0.34 -3.88
N TYR A 312 -0.55 0.70 -3.36
CA TYR A 312 -0.22 0.53 -1.96
C TYR A 312 -1.18 1.30 -1.05
N ASN A 313 -1.38 2.60 -1.32
CA ASN A 313 -2.30 3.43 -0.55
C ASN A 313 -3.75 2.93 -0.68
N TYR A 314 -4.16 2.54 -1.90
CA TYR A 314 -5.47 1.99 -2.20
C TYR A 314 -5.77 0.72 -1.38
N LEU A 315 -4.88 -0.28 -1.43
CA LEU A 315 -5.03 -1.53 -0.68
C LEU A 315 -4.92 -1.33 0.84
N GLU A 316 -4.08 -0.39 1.30
CA GLU A 316 -4.01 -0.05 2.73
C GLU A 316 -5.29 0.61 3.23
N ALA A 317 -5.85 1.57 2.48
CA ALA A 317 -7.14 2.18 2.79
C ALA A 317 -8.24 1.11 2.86
N LEU A 318 -8.22 0.18 1.91
CA LEU A 318 -9.26 -0.82 1.81
C LEU A 318 -9.24 -1.84 2.93
N LYS A 319 -8.07 -2.37 3.25
CA LYS A 319 -7.87 -3.24 4.41
C LYS A 319 -8.37 -2.58 5.70
N LYS A 320 -8.22 -1.27 5.83
CA LYS A 320 -8.71 -0.54 7.02
C LYS A 320 -10.22 -0.45 7.07
N PHE A 321 -10.90 -0.26 5.94
CA PHE A 321 -12.36 -0.25 5.89
C PHE A 321 -12.91 -1.62 6.30
N GLN A 322 -12.37 -2.70 5.73
CA GLN A 322 -12.77 -4.05 6.14
C GLN A 322 -12.55 -4.33 7.63
N ASN A 323 -11.38 -3.98 8.17
CA ASN A 323 -11.10 -4.20 9.58
C ASN A 323 -12.08 -3.41 10.48
N LYS A 324 -12.54 -2.24 10.03
CA LYS A 324 -13.55 -1.45 10.74
C LYS A 324 -14.93 -2.09 10.65
N ASP A 325 -15.31 -2.61 9.50
CA ASP A 325 -16.62 -3.22 9.28
C ASP A 325 -16.76 -4.60 9.94
N GLN A 326 -15.63 -5.28 10.16
CA GLN A 326 -15.56 -6.49 10.98
C GLN A 326 -15.63 -6.17 12.48
N ALA A 327 -14.99 -5.08 12.91
CA ALA A 327 -14.98 -4.66 14.31
C ALA A 327 -16.28 -3.97 14.75
N ASN A 328 -17.05 -3.40 13.82
CA ASN A 328 -18.31 -2.74 14.09
C ASN A 328 -19.39 -3.22 13.12
N GLN A 329 -20.40 -3.92 13.64
CA GLN A 329 -21.49 -4.46 12.83
C GLN A 329 -22.48 -3.38 12.37
N GLU A 330 -22.59 -2.26 13.09
CA GLU A 330 -23.59 -1.21 12.82
C GLU A 330 -23.12 -0.20 11.76
N ILE A 331 -21.81 0.00 11.63
CA ILE A 331 -21.23 1.05 10.76
C ILE A 331 -20.38 0.40 9.68
N LYS A 332 -20.95 0.30 8.47
CA LYS A 332 -20.33 -0.31 7.29
C LYS A 332 -19.71 0.74 6.35
N HIS A 333 -18.39 0.84 6.37
CA HIS A 333 -17.60 1.76 5.54
C HIS A 333 -17.58 1.33 4.08
N VAL A 334 -17.50 0.03 3.78
CA VAL A 334 -17.51 -0.47 2.39
C VAL A 334 -18.85 -0.16 1.74
N ASP A 335 -19.96 -0.50 2.39
CA ASP A 335 -21.30 -0.25 1.85
C ASP A 335 -21.50 1.26 1.61
N THR A 336 -21.14 2.10 2.59
CA THR A 336 -21.24 3.57 2.44
C THR A 336 -20.33 4.09 1.33
N LEU A 337 -19.13 3.52 1.15
CA LEU A 337 -18.24 3.89 0.04
C LEU A 337 -18.90 3.64 -1.32
N ILE A 338 -19.58 2.50 -1.49
CA ILE A 338 -20.25 2.18 -2.76
C ILE A 338 -21.49 3.06 -2.96
N GLU A 339 -22.27 3.29 -1.91
CA GLU A 339 -23.44 4.18 -1.95
C GLU A 339 -23.08 5.62 -2.31
N GLU A 340 -21.94 6.12 -1.82
CA GLU A 340 -21.45 7.44 -2.20
C GLU A 340 -20.84 7.43 -3.62
N ALA A 341 -20.08 6.38 -3.96
CA ALA A 341 -19.43 6.28 -5.26
C ALA A 341 -20.43 6.15 -6.41
N LYS A 342 -21.58 5.48 -6.22
CA LYS A 342 -22.60 5.30 -7.28
C LYS A 342 -23.33 6.59 -7.67
N LYS A 343 -23.19 7.67 -6.89
CA LYS A 343 -23.71 9.00 -7.27
C LYS A 343 -23.02 9.56 -8.51
N ASP A 344 -21.80 9.10 -8.82
CA ASP A 344 -21.03 9.44 -10.01
C ASP A 344 -20.42 8.17 -10.62
N GLU A 345 -20.88 7.78 -11.81
CA GLU A 345 -20.43 6.56 -12.49
C GLU A 345 -18.90 6.49 -12.63
N GLN A 346 -18.25 7.63 -12.91
CA GLN A 346 -16.80 7.67 -13.06
C GLN A 346 -16.07 7.38 -11.75
N THR A 347 -16.59 7.87 -10.63
CA THR A 347 -16.08 7.56 -9.28
C THR A 347 -16.27 6.08 -8.95
N LEU A 348 -17.44 5.50 -9.21
CA LEU A 348 -17.67 4.06 -9.02
C LEU A 348 -16.68 3.22 -9.85
N ILE A 349 -16.48 3.58 -11.11
CA ILE A 349 -15.47 2.95 -11.98
C ILE A 349 -14.07 3.10 -11.37
N ASN A 350 -13.70 4.25 -10.84
CA ASN A 350 -12.39 4.48 -10.24
C ASN A 350 -12.17 3.66 -8.96
N VAL A 351 -13.22 3.37 -8.20
CA VAL A 351 -13.19 2.42 -7.07
C VAL A 351 -13.02 0.97 -7.58
N ILE A 352 -13.70 0.57 -8.64
CA ILE A 352 -13.68 -0.83 -9.10
C ILE A 352 -12.42 -1.16 -9.92
N LYS A 353 -11.95 -0.23 -10.76
CA LYS A 353 -10.90 -0.44 -11.76
C LYS A 353 -9.59 -1.03 -11.20
N PRO A 354 -9.08 -0.63 -10.01
CA PRO A 354 -7.90 -1.27 -9.42
C PRO A 354 -8.11 -2.76 -9.11
N LEU A 355 -9.33 -3.16 -8.79
CA LEU A 355 -9.70 -4.51 -8.34
C LEU A 355 -9.96 -5.49 -9.49
N VAL A 356 -10.36 -4.98 -10.66
CA VAL A 356 -10.60 -5.77 -11.88
C VAL A 356 -9.43 -5.71 -12.88
N SER A 357 -8.35 -5.04 -12.49
CA SER A 357 -7.13 -4.94 -13.31
C SER A 357 -6.47 -6.31 -13.48
N GLU A 358 -6.00 -6.63 -14.69
CA GLU A 358 -5.16 -7.81 -14.96
C GLU A 358 -3.92 -7.86 -14.06
N ASP A 359 -3.39 -6.68 -13.71
CA ASP A 359 -2.24 -6.55 -12.80
C ASP A 359 -2.60 -6.66 -11.30
N PHE A 360 -3.86 -6.91 -10.92
CA PHE A 360 -4.27 -6.91 -9.50
C PHE A 360 -3.40 -7.87 -8.68
N SER A 361 -3.18 -9.10 -9.16
CA SER A 361 -2.35 -10.10 -8.48
C SER A 361 -0.90 -9.63 -8.29
N ILE A 362 -0.32 -8.91 -9.26
CA ILE A 362 1.03 -8.34 -9.12
C ILE A 362 1.05 -7.26 -8.05
N ASN A 363 0.11 -6.32 -8.14
CA ASN A 363 0.06 -5.18 -7.23
C ASN A 363 -0.22 -5.64 -5.80
N CYS A 364 -1.08 -6.65 -5.65
CA CYS A 364 -1.30 -7.36 -4.40
C CYS A 364 -0.01 -8.00 -3.88
N GLN A 365 0.73 -8.73 -4.73
CA GLN A 365 2.00 -9.34 -4.31
C GLN A 365 3.00 -8.29 -3.84
N ARG A 366 3.16 -7.19 -4.58
CA ARG A 366 4.06 -6.09 -4.21
C ARG A 366 3.66 -5.46 -2.88
N TYR A 367 2.37 -5.25 -2.67
CA TYR A 367 1.82 -4.78 -1.39
C TYR A 367 2.12 -5.75 -0.24
N VAL A 368 1.91 -7.05 -0.47
CA VAL A 368 2.20 -8.12 0.50
C VAL A 368 3.68 -8.17 0.84
N ASP A 369 4.57 -8.15 -0.16
CA ASP A 369 6.03 -8.22 0.01
C ASP A 369 6.53 -7.05 0.86
N VAL A 370 6.06 -5.83 0.57
CA VAL A 370 6.40 -4.63 1.32
C VAL A 370 5.97 -4.72 2.78
N LEU A 371 4.74 -5.16 3.05
CA LEU A 371 4.23 -5.29 4.41
C LEU A 371 4.89 -6.44 5.17
N ALA A 372 5.19 -7.54 4.48
CA ALA A 372 5.93 -8.67 5.04
C ALA A 372 7.35 -8.27 5.43
N GLU A 373 8.07 -7.57 4.57
CA GLU A 373 9.42 -7.07 4.85
C GLU A 373 9.40 -6.07 6.01
N ARG A 374 8.42 -5.17 6.06
CA ARG A 374 8.24 -4.26 7.20
C ARG A 374 7.98 -5.01 8.50
N ASN A 375 7.08 -5.99 8.48
CA ASN A 375 6.77 -6.81 9.65
C ASN A 375 8.00 -7.58 10.11
N LYS A 376 8.75 -8.15 9.16
CA LYS A 376 10.01 -8.85 9.41
C LYS A 376 11.02 -7.97 10.14
N ARG A 377 11.24 -6.73 9.67
CA ARG A 377 12.15 -5.78 10.35
C ARG A 377 11.70 -5.43 11.76
N MET A 378 10.40 -5.19 11.97
CA MET A 378 9.85 -4.90 13.31
C MET A 378 10.06 -6.08 14.27
N CYS A 379 9.70 -7.29 13.84
CA CYS A 379 9.89 -8.50 14.64
C CYS A 379 11.37 -8.79 14.90
N GLN A 380 12.26 -8.61 13.91
CA GLN A 380 13.71 -8.76 14.11
C GLN A 380 14.25 -7.75 15.13
N SER A 381 13.85 -6.47 15.03
CA SER A 381 14.25 -5.46 16.00
C SER A 381 13.76 -5.78 17.41
N PHE A 382 12.52 -6.26 17.56
CA PHE A 382 11.98 -6.72 18.83
C PHE A 382 12.76 -7.90 19.40
N LEU A 383 13.02 -8.93 18.60
CA LEU A 383 13.78 -10.11 19.02
C LEU A 383 15.25 -9.80 19.36
N MET A 384 15.86 -8.81 18.70
CA MET A 384 17.20 -8.34 19.09
C MET A 384 17.20 -7.66 20.46
N LYS A 385 16.14 -6.92 20.79
CA LYS A 385 15.99 -6.28 22.11
C LYS A 385 15.60 -7.27 23.21
N HIS A 386 14.84 -8.31 22.86
CA HIS A 386 14.33 -9.32 23.79
C HIS A 386 14.68 -10.75 23.31
N PRO A 387 15.98 -11.13 23.33
CA PRO A 387 16.44 -12.40 22.75
C PRO A 387 15.86 -13.64 23.44
N ASN A 388 15.49 -13.53 24.73
CA ASN A 388 14.92 -14.61 25.54
C ASN A 388 13.38 -14.51 25.67
N HIS A 389 12.70 -13.79 24.77
CA HIS A 389 11.25 -13.67 24.83
C HIS A 389 10.60 -15.06 24.67
N ALA A 390 9.73 -15.45 25.61
CA ALA A 390 9.11 -16.79 25.67
C ALA A 390 8.37 -17.22 24.39
N HIS A 391 8.02 -16.26 23.54
CA HIS A 391 7.34 -16.48 22.26
C HIS A 391 8.21 -16.22 21.02
N ALA A 392 9.53 -16.21 21.12
CA ALA A 392 10.42 -15.91 20.00
C ALA A 392 10.17 -16.83 18.78
N ASP A 393 9.95 -18.12 19.01
CA ASP A 393 9.66 -19.07 17.94
C ASP A 393 8.26 -18.88 17.33
N ASN A 394 7.26 -18.52 18.14
CA ASN A 394 5.93 -18.13 17.64
C ASN A 394 5.99 -16.85 16.80
N ILE A 395 6.80 -15.88 17.19
CA ILE A 395 7.05 -14.66 16.42
C ILE A 395 7.67 -15.02 15.07
N ARG A 396 8.71 -15.85 15.05
CA ARG A 396 9.36 -16.32 13.80
C ARG A 396 8.40 -17.11 12.91
N PHE A 397 7.58 -17.99 13.48
CA PHE A 397 6.57 -18.74 12.75
C PHE A 397 5.52 -17.79 12.13
N SER A 398 5.02 -16.83 12.91
CA SER A 398 4.06 -15.83 12.43
C SER A 398 4.63 -14.98 11.28
N MET A 399 5.93 -14.65 11.29
CA MET A 399 6.58 -13.90 10.22
C MET A 399 6.54 -14.67 8.88
N ASN A 400 6.65 -16.00 8.91
CA ASN A 400 6.61 -16.83 7.70
C ASN A 400 5.19 -17.00 7.15
N GLN A 401 4.16 -17.01 8.02
CA GLN A 401 2.76 -17.13 7.59
C GLN A 401 2.12 -15.78 7.22
N TYR A 402 2.71 -14.66 7.67
CA TYR A 402 2.18 -13.32 7.47
C TYR A 402 1.90 -12.95 6.00
N PRO A 403 2.76 -13.29 5.01
CA PRO A 403 2.49 -12.97 3.60
C PRO A 403 1.20 -13.62 3.09
N SER A 404 0.99 -14.91 3.38
CA SER A 404 -0.21 -15.65 2.96
C SER A 404 -1.48 -15.06 3.59
N TYR A 405 -1.41 -14.66 4.86
CA TYR A 405 -2.51 -13.97 5.54
C TYR A 405 -2.83 -12.62 4.88
N LEU A 406 -1.81 -11.82 4.54
CA LEU A 406 -2.01 -10.53 3.88
C LEU A 406 -2.62 -10.69 2.49
N TRP A 407 -2.18 -11.68 1.73
CA TRP A 407 -2.75 -12.00 0.41
C TRP A 407 -4.22 -12.34 0.52
N PHE A 408 -4.57 -13.29 1.41
CA PHE A 408 -5.94 -13.71 1.63
C PHE A 408 -6.84 -12.54 2.07
N ALA A 409 -6.33 -11.68 2.96
CA ALA A 409 -7.07 -10.49 3.38
C ALA A 409 -7.34 -9.53 2.21
N ALA A 410 -6.36 -9.32 1.32
CA ALA A 410 -6.51 -8.45 0.16
C ALA A 410 -7.48 -9.04 -0.88
N GLU A 411 -7.44 -10.35 -1.13
CA GLU A 411 -8.44 -11.00 -2.00
C GLU A 411 -9.84 -10.96 -1.41
N LYS A 412 -9.98 -11.22 -0.11
CA LYS A 412 -11.27 -11.07 0.57
C LYS A 412 -11.80 -9.63 0.46
N ALA A 413 -10.92 -8.63 0.50
CA ALA A 413 -11.28 -7.22 0.29
C ALA A 413 -11.80 -6.93 -1.10
N ARG A 414 -11.09 -7.44 -2.10
CA ARG A 414 -11.50 -7.37 -3.49
C ARG A 414 -12.88 -8.00 -3.67
N ASP A 415 -13.07 -9.22 -3.18
CA ASP A 415 -14.30 -9.98 -3.39
C ASP A 415 -15.51 -9.28 -2.76
N GLN A 416 -15.38 -8.80 -1.52
CA GLN A 416 -16.45 -8.07 -0.83
C GLN A 416 -16.91 -6.82 -1.57
N ILE A 417 -15.98 -6.05 -2.14
CA ILE A 417 -16.34 -4.84 -2.89
C ILE A 417 -16.97 -5.21 -4.21
N LEU A 418 -16.38 -6.14 -4.95
CA LEU A 418 -16.90 -6.52 -6.26
C LEU A 418 -18.30 -7.10 -6.14
N GLU A 419 -18.59 -7.86 -5.09
CA GLU A 419 -19.92 -8.42 -4.81
C GLU A 419 -21.02 -7.36 -4.72
N ILE A 420 -20.70 -6.18 -4.19
CA ILE A 420 -21.62 -5.05 -4.03
C ILE A 420 -21.54 -4.12 -5.25
N ALA A 421 -20.35 -3.60 -5.54
CA ALA A 421 -20.11 -2.52 -6.48
C ALA A 421 -20.19 -2.93 -7.96
N PHE A 422 -19.83 -4.17 -8.31
CA PHE A 422 -19.78 -4.58 -9.71
C PHE A 422 -21.17 -4.63 -10.36
N LYS A 423 -22.20 -4.97 -9.57
CA LYS A 423 -23.60 -5.01 -10.02
C LYS A 423 -24.17 -3.62 -10.29
N GLU A 424 -23.63 -2.60 -9.63
CA GLU A 424 -24.01 -1.20 -9.79
C GLU A 424 -23.44 -0.57 -11.09
N LEU A 425 -22.50 -1.23 -11.77
CA LEU A 425 -22.00 -0.77 -13.07
C LEU A 425 -23.07 -0.95 -14.16
N PRO A 426 -23.10 -0.10 -15.21
CA PRO A 426 -23.94 -0.35 -16.37
C PRO A 426 -23.66 -1.72 -17.01
N GLU A 427 -24.68 -2.41 -17.50
CA GLU A 427 -24.56 -3.77 -18.05
C GLU A 427 -23.52 -3.86 -19.18
N HIS A 428 -23.43 -2.84 -20.04
CA HIS A 428 -22.42 -2.81 -21.12
C HIS A 428 -20.98 -2.79 -20.57
N THR A 429 -20.74 -2.10 -19.46
CA THR A 429 -19.45 -2.06 -18.76
C THR A 429 -19.17 -3.40 -18.08
N GLN A 430 -20.16 -3.99 -17.43
CA GLN A 430 -20.04 -5.35 -16.86
C GLN A 430 -19.68 -6.37 -17.95
N ASN A 431 -20.39 -6.35 -19.08
CA ASN A 431 -20.13 -7.22 -20.22
C ASN A 431 -18.68 -7.09 -20.71
N HIS A 432 -18.22 -5.87 -20.94
CA HIS A 432 -16.85 -5.62 -21.39
C HIS A 432 -15.80 -6.16 -20.40
N LEU A 433 -16.01 -5.98 -19.11
CA LEU A 433 -15.10 -6.48 -18.06
C LEU A 433 -15.12 -8.01 -17.96
N VAL A 434 -16.28 -8.65 -18.05
CA VAL A 434 -16.41 -10.12 -18.03
C VAL A 434 -15.80 -10.77 -19.27
N GLU A 435 -15.94 -10.16 -20.46
CA GLU A 435 -15.29 -10.64 -21.68
C GLU A 435 -13.77 -10.65 -21.54
N LYS A 436 -13.24 -9.66 -20.83
CA LYS A 436 -11.81 -9.55 -20.53
C LYS A 436 -11.36 -10.55 -19.46
N ASP A 437 -12.15 -10.74 -18.41
CA ASP A 437 -11.91 -11.70 -17.33
C ASP A 437 -13.22 -12.39 -16.89
N SER A 438 -13.40 -13.63 -17.37
CA SER A 438 -14.60 -14.43 -17.10
C SER A 438 -14.79 -14.73 -15.61
N SER A 439 -13.74 -14.63 -14.78
CA SER A 439 -13.86 -14.84 -13.34
C SER A 439 -14.65 -13.74 -12.61
N LEU A 440 -14.87 -12.61 -13.27
CA LEU A 440 -15.70 -11.51 -12.75
C LEU A 440 -17.20 -11.79 -12.87
N LEU A 441 -17.60 -12.80 -13.63
CA LEU A 441 -19.01 -13.11 -13.89
C LEU A 441 -19.82 -13.35 -12.60
N LYS A 442 -19.21 -13.93 -11.56
CA LYS A 442 -19.87 -14.17 -10.26
C LYS A 442 -20.37 -12.89 -9.59
N TYR A 443 -19.78 -11.74 -9.93
CA TYR A 443 -20.16 -10.45 -9.35
C TYR A 443 -21.13 -9.67 -10.24
N ALA A 444 -21.42 -10.13 -11.46
CA ALA A 444 -22.31 -9.43 -12.38
C ALA A 444 -23.78 -9.57 -11.98
N THR A 445 -24.65 -8.75 -12.57
CA THR A 445 -26.11 -8.89 -12.43
C THR A 445 -26.60 -10.21 -13.02
N GLU A 446 -27.76 -10.70 -12.58
CA GLU A 446 -28.33 -11.95 -13.11
C GLU A 446 -28.54 -11.90 -14.63
N THR A 447 -28.96 -10.74 -15.16
CA THR A 447 -29.13 -10.51 -16.60
C THR A 447 -27.83 -10.78 -17.36
N VAL A 448 -26.71 -10.20 -16.91
CA VAL A 448 -25.40 -10.38 -17.51
C VAL A 448 -24.94 -11.83 -17.39
N GLN A 449 -25.11 -12.45 -16.20
CA GLN A 449 -24.79 -13.86 -15.99
C GLN A 449 -25.52 -14.78 -16.97
N ASN A 450 -26.84 -14.61 -17.12
CA ASN A 450 -27.65 -15.40 -18.04
C ASN A 450 -27.28 -15.18 -19.50
N ALA A 451 -26.93 -13.95 -19.89
CA ALA A 451 -26.47 -13.64 -21.25
C ALA A 451 -25.18 -14.40 -21.60
N PHE A 452 -24.20 -14.44 -20.69
CA PHE A 452 -22.96 -15.21 -20.90
C PHE A 452 -23.19 -16.72 -20.83
N LEU A 453 -24.01 -17.22 -19.91
CA LEU A 453 -24.39 -18.64 -19.86
C LEU A 453 -25.10 -19.09 -21.14
N SER A 454 -25.93 -18.23 -21.74
CA SER A 454 -26.59 -18.52 -23.02
C SER A 454 -25.61 -18.48 -24.21
N LYS A 455 -24.56 -17.66 -24.12
CA LYS A 455 -23.50 -17.55 -25.14
C LYS A 455 -22.59 -18.77 -25.17
N ASP A 456 -22.12 -19.22 -24.00
CA ASP A 456 -21.31 -20.43 -23.84
C ASP A 456 -21.43 -20.98 -22.40
N PHE A 457 -22.40 -21.85 -22.18
CA PHE A 457 -22.66 -22.39 -20.85
C PHE A 457 -21.46 -23.14 -20.28
N ASN A 458 -20.68 -23.84 -21.10
CA ASN A 458 -19.54 -24.62 -20.63
C ASN A 458 -18.39 -23.70 -20.19
N GLN A 459 -18.12 -22.61 -20.91
CA GLN A 459 -17.11 -21.64 -20.51
C GLN A 459 -17.49 -20.88 -19.22
N TYR A 460 -18.75 -20.43 -19.11
CA TYR A 460 -19.15 -19.46 -18.10
C TYR A 460 -19.78 -20.07 -16.84
N SER A 461 -20.26 -21.31 -16.91
CA SER A 461 -20.86 -22.00 -15.76
C SER A 461 -19.90 -22.25 -14.60
N LEU A 462 -18.57 -22.19 -14.75
CA LEU A 462 -17.70 -22.22 -13.58
C LEU A 462 -17.79 -20.95 -12.74
N PHE A 463 -18.15 -19.82 -13.36
CA PHE A 463 -18.05 -18.49 -12.76
C PHE A 463 -19.39 -17.84 -12.45
N ALA A 464 -20.51 -18.32 -13.01
CA ALA A 464 -21.82 -17.83 -12.60
C ALA A 464 -22.13 -18.16 -11.13
N SER A 465 -23.21 -17.58 -10.59
CA SER A 465 -23.80 -17.97 -9.32
C SER A 465 -24.39 -19.38 -9.40
N THR A 466 -24.31 -20.14 -8.30
CA THR A 466 -24.80 -21.53 -8.24
C THR A 466 -26.29 -21.61 -8.58
N ASP A 467 -27.10 -20.71 -8.03
CA ASP A 467 -28.55 -20.66 -8.24
C ASP A 467 -28.95 -20.51 -9.72
N LEU A 468 -28.19 -19.71 -10.49
CA LEU A 468 -28.46 -19.52 -11.92
C LEU A 468 -27.99 -20.71 -12.76
N LYS A 469 -26.85 -21.33 -12.40
CA LYS A 469 -26.39 -22.56 -13.06
C LYS A 469 -27.44 -23.66 -12.94
N ASP A 470 -27.97 -23.83 -11.74
CA ASP A 470 -28.90 -24.91 -11.38
C ASP A 470 -30.25 -24.78 -12.11
N LYS A 471 -30.66 -23.55 -12.42
CA LYS A 471 -31.89 -23.25 -13.16
C LYS A 471 -31.71 -23.16 -14.67
N HIS A 472 -30.47 -23.25 -15.19
CA HIS A 472 -30.21 -23.03 -16.61
C HIS A 472 -30.64 -24.24 -17.46
N PRO A 473 -31.38 -24.06 -18.58
CA PRO A 473 -31.90 -25.18 -19.40
C PRO A 473 -30.83 -26.15 -19.91
N GLN A 474 -29.63 -25.64 -20.21
CA GLN A 474 -28.51 -26.48 -20.67
C GLN A 474 -27.90 -27.33 -19.55
N LYS A 475 -28.13 -27.03 -18.26
CA LYS A 475 -27.77 -27.92 -17.15
C LYS A 475 -28.67 -29.15 -17.16
N ALA A 476 -29.98 -28.94 -17.26
CA ALA A 476 -30.95 -30.04 -17.36
C ALA A 476 -30.66 -30.96 -18.57
N TYR A 477 -30.29 -30.38 -19.70
CA TYR A 477 -29.89 -31.15 -20.89
C TYR A 477 -28.57 -31.92 -20.70
N ALA A 478 -27.58 -31.34 -20.01
CA ALA A 478 -26.34 -32.03 -19.66
C ALA A 478 -26.58 -33.16 -18.65
N ASP A 479 -27.42 -32.92 -17.64
CA ASP A 479 -27.81 -33.90 -16.63
C ASP A 479 -28.64 -35.05 -17.25
N GLU A 480 -29.48 -34.76 -18.24
CA GLU A 480 -30.23 -35.76 -19.04
C GLU A 480 -29.32 -36.60 -19.94
N GLN A 481 -28.30 -36.01 -20.59
CA GLN A 481 -27.29 -36.77 -21.33
C GLN A 481 -26.37 -37.60 -20.40
N CYS A 482 -26.29 -37.24 -19.12
CA CYS A 482 -25.57 -37.96 -18.07
C CYS A 482 -26.46 -38.96 -17.27
N GLN A 483 -27.69 -39.27 -17.70
CA GLN A 483 -28.53 -40.28 -17.03
C GLN A 483 -27.97 -41.70 -17.23
N GLY A 484 -27.03 -42.04 -16.35
CA GLY A 484 -26.41 -43.35 -16.16
C GLY A 484 -25.29 -43.33 -15.11
N VAL A 485 -25.25 -42.33 -14.23
CA VAL A 485 -24.02 -41.96 -13.50
C VAL A 485 -24.11 -42.22 -11.98
N THR A 486 -23.07 -42.89 -11.46
CA THR A 486 -22.87 -43.34 -10.09
C THR A 486 -22.33 -42.24 -9.15
N PRO A 487 -22.36 -42.45 -7.81
CA PRO A 487 -21.83 -41.52 -6.79
C PRO A 487 -20.37 -41.02 -7.00
N ASP A 488 -19.57 -41.71 -7.81
CA ASP A 488 -18.20 -41.32 -8.16
C ASP A 488 -18.09 -39.95 -8.88
N LEU A 489 -19.16 -39.48 -9.55
CA LEU A 489 -19.10 -38.21 -10.28
C LEU A 489 -19.21 -36.97 -9.37
N ILE A 490 -19.93 -37.05 -8.24
CA ILE A 490 -19.99 -35.96 -7.24
C ILE A 490 -18.62 -35.78 -6.57
N GLN A 491 -17.92 -36.89 -6.30
CA GLN A 491 -16.54 -36.87 -5.81
C GLN A 491 -15.59 -36.26 -6.86
N SER A 492 -15.84 -36.49 -8.15
CA SER A 492 -15.04 -35.92 -9.25
C SER A 492 -15.25 -34.41 -9.43
N GLU A 493 -16.46 -33.90 -9.18
CA GLU A 493 -16.81 -32.47 -9.26
C GLU A 493 -16.06 -31.65 -8.19
N ILE A 494 -16.05 -32.14 -6.94
CA ILE A 494 -15.24 -31.56 -5.86
C ILE A 494 -13.73 -31.63 -6.21
N SER A 495 -13.29 -32.76 -6.77
CA SER A 495 -11.89 -32.99 -7.15
C SER A 495 -11.39 -32.04 -8.25
N TYR A 496 -12.20 -31.75 -9.28
CA TYR A 496 -11.84 -30.81 -10.34
C TYR A 496 -11.82 -29.37 -9.85
N GLN A 497 -12.78 -28.97 -9.02
CA GLN A 497 -12.81 -27.62 -8.46
C GLN A 497 -11.61 -27.37 -7.53
N ASP A 498 -11.28 -28.31 -6.65
CA ASP A 498 -10.11 -28.24 -5.78
C ASP A 498 -8.81 -28.27 -6.59
N PHE A 499 -8.71 -29.13 -7.60
CA PHE A 499 -7.58 -29.14 -8.53
C PHE A 499 -7.41 -27.79 -9.21
N CYS A 500 -8.50 -27.20 -9.72
CA CYS A 500 -8.43 -25.92 -10.43
C CYS A 500 -8.06 -24.77 -9.48
N VAL A 501 -8.62 -24.71 -8.27
CA VAL A 501 -8.31 -23.69 -7.26
C VAL A 501 -6.84 -23.79 -6.82
N ASN A 502 -6.35 -25.00 -6.52
CA ASN A 502 -4.97 -25.20 -6.10
C ASN A 502 -3.98 -24.91 -7.23
N THR A 503 -4.27 -25.38 -8.44
CA THR A 503 -3.40 -25.21 -9.62
C THR A 503 -3.30 -23.74 -10.02
N VAL A 504 -4.39 -22.96 -9.94
CA VAL A 504 -4.38 -21.51 -10.26
C VAL A 504 -3.53 -20.71 -9.27
N ARG A 505 -3.39 -21.16 -8.02
CA ARG A 505 -2.54 -20.52 -6.99
C ARG A 505 -1.05 -20.78 -7.16
N GLU A 506 -0.67 -21.83 -7.89
CA GLU A 506 0.73 -22.11 -8.21
C GLU A 506 1.31 -21.05 -9.16
N ARG A 507 2.60 -20.74 -9.02
CA ARG A 507 3.28 -19.80 -9.91
C ARG A 507 3.84 -20.52 -11.13
N LYS A 508 3.47 -20.06 -12.33
CA LYS A 508 3.75 -20.75 -13.61
C LYS A 508 4.72 -19.95 -14.48
N THR A 509 5.00 -18.70 -14.13
CA THR A 509 5.92 -17.82 -14.85
C THR A 509 7.04 -17.32 -13.95
N ASP A 510 8.25 -17.20 -14.50
CA ASP A 510 9.40 -16.66 -13.75
C ASP A 510 9.25 -15.17 -13.53
N THR A 511 9.56 -14.66 -12.34
CA THR A 511 9.68 -13.21 -12.15
C THR A 511 11.10 -12.75 -12.36
N ASN A 512 11.44 -12.49 -13.62
CA ASN A 512 12.41 -11.44 -13.89
C ASN A 512 11.73 -10.09 -13.60
N ILE A 513 12.31 -9.30 -12.70
CA ILE A 513 11.80 -7.97 -12.29
C ILE A 513 11.49 -7.09 -13.52
N MET A 514 12.29 -7.22 -14.58
CA MET A 514 12.13 -6.49 -15.85
C MET A 514 10.89 -6.90 -16.66
N LEU A 515 10.37 -8.11 -16.46
CA LEU A 515 9.26 -8.67 -17.24
C LEU A 515 8.02 -8.97 -16.39
N ALA A 516 7.96 -8.45 -15.16
CA ALA A 516 6.92 -8.78 -14.19
C ALA A 516 5.49 -8.55 -14.72
N GLY A 517 5.25 -7.45 -15.45
CA GLY A 517 3.96 -7.16 -16.09
C GLY A 517 3.57 -8.23 -17.14
N SER A 518 4.46 -8.51 -18.09
CA SER A 518 4.23 -9.55 -19.11
C SER A 518 4.08 -10.96 -18.51
N ALA A 519 4.79 -11.23 -17.42
CA ALA A 519 4.73 -12.50 -16.70
C ALA A 519 3.34 -12.71 -16.12
N ALA A 520 2.77 -11.69 -15.48
CA ALA A 520 1.46 -11.82 -14.86
C ALA A 520 0.30 -11.81 -15.85
N GLN A 521 0.39 -11.05 -16.95
CA GLN A 521 -0.59 -11.17 -18.03
C GLN A 521 -0.63 -12.58 -18.60
N LYS A 522 0.56 -13.18 -18.80
CA LYS A 522 0.69 -14.57 -19.21
C LYS A 522 0.13 -15.51 -18.12
N GLU A 523 0.43 -15.28 -16.85
CA GLU A 523 -0.09 -16.05 -15.71
C GLU A 523 -1.63 -16.03 -15.65
N ALA A 524 -2.25 -14.86 -15.79
CA ALA A 524 -3.69 -14.70 -15.81
C ALA A 524 -4.34 -15.45 -16.97
N ARG A 525 -3.75 -15.34 -18.17
CA ARG A 525 -4.19 -16.11 -19.35
C ARG A 525 -4.07 -17.62 -19.11
N ILE A 526 -2.95 -18.10 -18.56
CA ILE A 526 -2.77 -19.51 -18.22
C ILE A 526 -3.86 -19.96 -17.24
N ASN A 527 -4.10 -19.18 -16.18
CA ASN A 527 -5.12 -19.48 -15.19
C ASN A 527 -6.53 -19.55 -15.79
N ASN A 528 -6.87 -18.65 -16.71
CA ASN A 528 -8.15 -18.70 -17.42
C ASN A 528 -8.29 -19.95 -18.29
N GLN A 529 -7.23 -20.35 -18.99
CA GLN A 529 -7.24 -21.57 -19.81
C GLN A 529 -7.31 -22.85 -18.97
N ILE A 530 -6.66 -22.89 -17.81
CA ILE A 530 -6.78 -24.02 -16.85
C ILE A 530 -8.22 -24.15 -16.38
N ARG A 531 -8.86 -23.04 -16.01
CA ARG A 531 -10.26 -23.06 -15.56
C ARG A 531 -11.20 -23.53 -16.67
N ALA A 532 -11.05 -23.02 -17.89
CA ALA A 532 -11.82 -23.49 -19.04
C ALA A 532 -11.62 -25.00 -19.28
N LEU A 533 -10.36 -25.47 -19.24
CA LEU A 533 -10.02 -26.88 -19.40
C LEU A 533 -10.67 -27.77 -18.32
N CYS A 534 -10.60 -27.39 -17.03
CA CYS A 534 -11.28 -28.12 -15.95
C CYS A 534 -12.79 -28.19 -16.20
N SER A 535 -13.41 -27.08 -16.64
CA SER A 535 -14.85 -27.02 -16.93
C SER A 535 -15.26 -28.04 -17.98
N TYR A 536 -14.59 -28.03 -19.13
CA TYR A 536 -14.89 -28.94 -20.24
C TYR A 536 -14.61 -30.39 -19.85
N ALA A 537 -13.52 -30.64 -19.11
CA ALA A 537 -13.17 -31.97 -18.64
C ALA A 537 -14.20 -32.54 -17.66
N GLN A 538 -14.63 -31.75 -16.67
CA GLN A 538 -15.64 -32.14 -15.70
C GLN A 538 -16.95 -32.60 -16.36
N ARG A 539 -17.29 -31.99 -17.50
CA ARG A 539 -18.54 -32.27 -18.24
C ARG A 539 -18.40 -33.32 -19.34
N GLY A 540 -17.21 -33.91 -19.50
CA GLY A 540 -16.94 -34.88 -20.56
C GLY A 540 -16.94 -34.28 -21.98
N ASP A 541 -16.91 -32.94 -22.14
CA ASP A 541 -16.83 -32.26 -23.44
C ASP A 541 -15.40 -32.36 -23.99
N GLN A 542 -15.08 -33.54 -24.54
CA GLN A 542 -13.74 -33.85 -25.04
C GLN A 542 -13.29 -32.90 -26.16
N ALA A 543 -14.22 -32.42 -27.00
CA ALA A 543 -13.88 -31.56 -28.13
C ALA A 543 -13.40 -30.19 -27.67
N ASN A 544 -14.13 -29.55 -26.75
CA ASN A 544 -13.74 -28.24 -26.24
C ASN A 544 -12.64 -28.35 -25.16
N ALA A 545 -12.55 -29.45 -24.42
CA ALA A 545 -11.41 -29.73 -23.55
C ALA A 545 -10.11 -29.79 -24.36
N LYS A 546 -10.10 -30.45 -25.53
CA LYS A 546 -8.94 -30.48 -26.43
C LYS A 546 -8.58 -29.08 -26.95
N LYS A 547 -9.56 -28.27 -27.35
CA LYS A 547 -9.30 -26.88 -27.78
C LYS A 547 -8.76 -26.01 -26.65
N ALA A 548 -9.32 -26.10 -25.45
CA ALA A 548 -8.86 -25.39 -24.27
C ALA A 548 -7.43 -25.83 -23.89
N PHE A 549 -7.13 -27.12 -23.99
CA PHE A 549 -5.79 -27.65 -23.80
C PHE A 549 -4.79 -27.12 -24.84
N GLU A 550 -5.15 -27.07 -26.12
CA GLU A 550 -4.30 -26.46 -27.15
C GLU A 550 -4.02 -24.98 -26.87
N SER A 551 -5.05 -24.23 -26.47
CA SER A 551 -4.93 -22.82 -26.09
C SER A 551 -4.06 -22.63 -24.84
N LEU A 552 -4.19 -23.52 -23.86
CA LEU A 552 -3.35 -23.57 -22.66
C LEU A 552 -1.89 -23.84 -23.05
N CYS A 553 -1.62 -24.84 -23.90
CA CYS A 553 -0.28 -25.15 -24.40
C CYS A 553 0.33 -23.95 -25.13
N LEU A 554 -0.40 -23.31 -26.05
CA LEU A 554 0.09 -22.13 -26.76
C LEU A 554 0.38 -20.97 -25.80
N THR A 555 -0.49 -20.73 -24.83
CA THR A 555 -0.28 -19.68 -23.82
C THR A 555 0.94 -20.01 -22.96
N CYS A 556 1.11 -21.26 -22.50
CA CYS A 556 2.28 -21.69 -21.75
C CYS A 556 3.56 -21.56 -22.58
N CYS A 557 3.55 -21.94 -23.86
CA CYS A 557 4.69 -21.88 -24.78
C CYS A 557 5.02 -20.49 -25.32
N GLU A 558 4.16 -19.48 -25.10
CA GLU A 558 4.37 -18.14 -25.64
C GLU A 558 5.63 -17.48 -25.06
N ARG A 559 6.55 -17.07 -25.94
CA ARG A 559 7.74 -16.31 -25.53
C ARG A 559 7.34 -14.89 -25.15
N ARG A 560 7.81 -14.44 -23.99
CA ARG A 560 7.55 -13.09 -23.48
C ARG A 560 8.24 -11.99 -24.29
N LEU A 561 9.33 -12.33 -24.98
CA LEU A 561 10.03 -11.46 -25.92
C LEU A 561 9.96 -12.11 -27.31
N LYS A 562 9.23 -11.48 -28.23
CA LYS A 562 9.25 -11.86 -29.64
C LYS A 562 10.51 -11.29 -30.27
N ILE A 563 11.57 -12.09 -30.31
CA ILE A 563 12.81 -11.75 -31.01
C ILE A 563 12.55 -11.91 -32.52
N PRO A 564 12.81 -10.89 -33.35
CA PRO A 564 12.72 -11.03 -34.80
C PRO A 564 13.53 -12.24 -35.30
N GLY A 565 12.96 -13.02 -36.23
CA GLY A 565 13.58 -14.25 -36.74
C GLY A 565 13.46 -15.47 -35.81
N ARG A 566 12.86 -15.34 -34.62
CA ARG A 566 12.56 -16.48 -33.75
C ARG A 566 11.07 -16.78 -33.69
N ALA A 567 10.77 -18.07 -33.52
CA ALA A 567 9.42 -18.57 -33.37
C ALA A 567 8.71 -17.96 -32.14
N LYS A 568 7.40 -17.66 -32.26
CA LYS A 568 6.57 -17.03 -31.21
C LYS A 568 6.39 -17.97 -30.01
N TYR A 569 6.24 -19.26 -30.28
CA TYR A 569 6.02 -20.30 -29.29
C TYR A 569 7.27 -21.18 -29.15
N SER A 570 7.54 -21.64 -27.93
CA SER A 570 8.70 -22.45 -27.55
C SER A 570 8.31 -23.45 -26.48
N SER A 571 8.65 -24.72 -26.67
CA SER A 571 8.48 -25.76 -25.67
C SER A 571 9.49 -25.69 -24.52
N ASP A 572 10.48 -24.79 -24.62
CA ASP A 572 11.48 -24.50 -23.58
C ASP A 572 11.11 -23.28 -22.71
N THR A 573 9.85 -23.15 -22.31
CA THR A 573 9.43 -22.11 -21.37
C THR A 573 9.14 -22.72 -20.01
N GLN A 574 9.41 -21.97 -18.93
CA GLN A 574 9.11 -22.46 -17.58
C GLN A 574 7.63 -22.84 -17.41
N SER A 575 6.71 -22.08 -18.02
CA SER A 575 5.27 -22.34 -17.92
C SER A 575 4.85 -23.65 -18.55
N VAL A 576 5.49 -24.06 -19.65
CA VAL A 576 5.20 -25.37 -20.25
C VAL A 576 5.93 -26.50 -19.52
N HIS A 577 7.12 -26.27 -18.95
CA HIS A 577 7.74 -27.24 -18.04
C HIS A 577 6.86 -27.49 -16.81
N TRP A 578 6.29 -26.43 -16.23
CA TRP A 578 5.30 -26.54 -15.16
C TRP A 578 4.07 -27.34 -15.61
N LEU A 579 3.49 -27.01 -16.78
CA LEU A 579 2.32 -27.71 -17.31
C LEU A 579 2.60 -29.20 -17.53
N MET A 580 3.76 -29.53 -18.09
CA MET A 580 4.18 -30.91 -18.32
C MET A 580 4.36 -31.65 -17.00
N ASN A 581 5.07 -31.08 -16.03
CA ASN A 581 5.22 -31.70 -14.72
C ASN A 581 3.88 -31.93 -14.03
N LYS A 582 2.96 -30.96 -14.14
CA LYS A 582 1.62 -31.05 -13.54
C LYS A 582 0.78 -32.14 -14.19
N LEU A 583 0.81 -32.27 -15.51
CA LEU A 583 0.07 -33.31 -16.24
C LEU A 583 0.77 -34.68 -16.22
N SER A 584 2.04 -34.74 -15.83
CA SER A 584 2.76 -35.99 -15.61
C SER A 584 2.57 -36.58 -14.21
N SER A 585 2.01 -35.82 -13.25
CA SER A 585 1.80 -36.31 -11.89
C SER A 585 0.74 -37.41 -11.82
N ASP A 586 0.93 -38.39 -10.93
CA ASP A 586 0.01 -39.51 -10.72
C ASP A 586 -1.21 -39.14 -9.84
N ASP A 587 -1.77 -37.95 -10.06
CA ASP A 587 -2.98 -37.50 -9.37
C ASP A 587 -4.22 -38.05 -10.08
N ARG A 588 -5.20 -38.53 -9.32
CA ARG A 588 -6.45 -39.12 -9.87
C ARG A 588 -7.15 -38.17 -10.85
N THR A 589 -7.24 -36.87 -10.51
CA THR A 589 -7.86 -35.84 -11.35
C THR A 589 -7.08 -35.61 -12.63
N VAL A 590 -5.74 -35.60 -12.52
CA VAL A 590 -4.83 -35.47 -13.67
C VAL A 590 -4.93 -36.68 -14.59
N ASN A 591 -5.03 -37.88 -14.03
CA ASN A 591 -5.22 -39.12 -14.79
C ASN A 591 -6.53 -39.10 -15.58
N THR A 592 -7.63 -38.66 -14.97
CA THR A 592 -8.91 -38.48 -15.67
C THR A 592 -8.83 -37.40 -16.75
N LEU A 593 -8.18 -36.27 -16.46
CA LEU A 593 -7.98 -35.19 -17.44
C LEU A 593 -7.15 -35.68 -18.65
N ARG A 594 -6.09 -36.45 -18.41
CA ARG A 594 -5.29 -37.10 -19.47
C ARG A 594 -6.12 -38.05 -20.32
N GLY A 595 -6.97 -38.86 -19.68
CA GLY A 595 -7.91 -39.75 -20.38
C GLY A 595 -8.87 -39.01 -21.30
N ILE A 596 -9.45 -37.90 -20.84
CA ILE A 596 -10.36 -37.04 -21.63
C ILE A 596 -9.63 -36.43 -22.83
N LEU A 597 -8.39 -35.99 -22.63
CA LEU A 597 -7.55 -35.43 -23.68
C LEU A 597 -6.97 -36.52 -24.62
N GLY A 598 -7.06 -37.79 -24.22
CA GLY A 598 -6.44 -38.94 -24.90
C GLY A 598 -4.92 -38.82 -24.98
N ILE A 599 -4.27 -38.39 -23.89
CA ILE A 599 -2.82 -38.14 -23.83
C ILE A 599 -2.18 -39.08 -22.80
N GLU A 600 -1.27 -39.92 -23.26
CA GLU A 600 -0.41 -40.69 -22.36
C GLU A 600 0.75 -39.83 -21.82
N PRO A 601 1.22 -40.03 -20.58
CA PRO A 601 2.30 -39.27 -19.97
C PRO A 601 3.55 -39.17 -20.85
N GLU A 602 3.92 -40.28 -21.51
CA GLU A 602 5.12 -40.37 -22.36
C GLU A 602 4.97 -39.56 -23.65
N GLN A 603 3.73 -39.34 -24.10
CA GLN A 603 3.40 -38.61 -25.34
C GLN A 603 3.19 -37.12 -25.13
N LEU A 604 3.17 -36.64 -23.88
CA LEU A 604 2.79 -35.27 -23.56
C LEU A 604 3.74 -34.25 -24.22
N LYS A 605 5.04 -34.52 -24.20
CA LYS A 605 6.05 -33.66 -24.83
C LYS A 605 5.84 -33.58 -26.35
N ASP A 606 5.65 -34.72 -27.01
CA ASP A 606 5.43 -34.77 -28.46
C ASP A 606 4.16 -34.02 -28.88
N LYS A 607 3.09 -34.12 -28.09
CA LYS A 607 1.86 -33.36 -28.34
C LYS A 607 2.06 -31.85 -28.16
N VAL A 608 2.77 -31.42 -27.12
CA VAL A 608 3.11 -30.02 -26.90
C VAL A 608 3.97 -29.48 -28.06
N ASP A 609 4.99 -30.23 -28.48
CA ASP A 609 5.85 -29.86 -29.61
C ASP A 609 5.07 -29.76 -30.92
N ALA A 610 4.13 -30.67 -31.17
CA ALA A 610 3.24 -30.62 -32.32
C ALA A 610 2.32 -29.38 -32.31
N ILE A 611 1.75 -29.03 -31.16
CA ILE A 611 0.93 -27.82 -31.00
C ILE A 611 1.78 -26.56 -31.23
N VAL A 612 3.00 -26.52 -30.69
CA VAL A 612 3.95 -25.41 -30.90
C VAL A 612 4.33 -25.27 -32.37
N ALA A 613 4.61 -26.37 -33.07
CA ALA A 613 4.92 -26.37 -34.48
C ALA A 613 3.77 -25.80 -35.31
N ARG A 614 2.53 -26.27 -35.07
CA ARG A 614 1.31 -25.73 -35.73
C ARG A 614 1.12 -24.25 -35.42
N GLY A 615 1.22 -23.85 -34.16
CA GLY A 615 1.06 -22.45 -33.75
C GLY A 615 2.08 -21.51 -34.37
N ASN A 616 3.33 -21.97 -34.54
CA ASN A 616 4.39 -21.22 -35.21
C ASN A 616 4.20 -21.15 -36.73
N GLN A 617 3.72 -22.23 -37.37
CA GLN A 617 3.36 -22.22 -38.80
C GLN A 617 2.22 -21.24 -39.08
N GLN A 618 1.18 -21.22 -38.24
CA GLN A 618 0.06 -20.28 -38.35
C GLN A 618 0.46 -18.83 -38.03
N SER A 619 1.54 -18.63 -37.26
CA SER A 619 2.08 -17.31 -36.92
C SER A 619 3.15 -16.80 -37.89
N ALA A 620 3.56 -17.62 -38.88
CA ALA A 620 4.58 -17.26 -39.86
C ALA A 620 3.98 -16.33 -40.94
N PRO A 621 4.72 -15.30 -41.38
CA PRO A 621 4.24 -14.36 -42.37
C PRO A 621 4.29 -15.01 -43.77
N GLY A 622 3.24 -15.74 -44.14
CA GLY A 622 3.20 -16.45 -45.42
C GLY A 622 1.94 -17.28 -45.65
N SER A 623 0.75 -16.68 -45.51
CA SER A 623 -0.51 -17.26 -46.00
C SER A 623 -1.63 -16.20 -46.07
N VAL A 624 -1.65 -15.48 -47.20
CA VAL A 624 -2.80 -14.86 -47.91
C VAL A 624 -3.68 -13.82 -47.17
N VAL A 625 -3.40 -12.57 -47.55
CA VAL A 625 -4.27 -11.39 -47.77
C VAL A 625 -4.64 -10.51 -46.56
N SER A 626 -4.23 -9.23 -46.70
CA SER A 626 -4.73 -8.03 -46.02
C SER A 626 -4.07 -7.59 -44.69
N THR A 627 -2.74 -7.46 -44.67
CA THR A 627 -2.06 -6.69 -43.59
C THR A 627 -1.22 -5.51 -44.09
N GLN A 628 -0.99 -5.37 -45.40
CA GLN A 628 -0.22 -4.25 -45.94
C GLN A 628 -1.00 -2.91 -45.85
N SER A 629 -2.32 -2.92 -46.01
CA SER A 629 -3.14 -1.68 -46.01
C SER A 629 -3.37 -1.04 -44.62
N ARG A 630 -2.85 -1.68 -43.56
CA ARG A 630 -3.05 -1.28 -42.16
C ARG A 630 -1.74 -0.83 -41.48
N ILE A 631 -0.59 -1.23 -42.02
CA ILE A 631 0.74 -0.75 -41.60
C ILE A 631 0.98 0.65 -42.20
N ASP A 632 0.65 0.83 -43.48
CA ASP A 632 0.81 2.11 -44.19
C ASP A 632 -0.03 3.27 -43.60
N ARG A 633 -1.10 2.96 -42.83
CA ARG A 633 -1.97 3.97 -42.18
C ARG A 633 -1.54 4.38 -40.77
N ASN A 634 -0.72 3.58 -40.09
CA ASN A 634 -0.23 3.89 -38.75
C ASN A 634 1.16 4.52 -38.76
N GLU A 635 1.99 4.25 -39.77
CA GLU A 635 3.30 4.88 -39.94
C GLU A 635 3.22 6.37 -40.32
N GLN A 636 2.10 6.84 -40.88
CA GLN A 636 1.87 8.27 -41.13
C GLN A 636 1.48 9.09 -39.89
N ARG A 637 1.13 8.45 -38.75
CA ARG A 637 0.61 9.17 -37.56
C ARG A 637 1.59 9.32 -36.39
N TYR A 638 2.67 8.53 -36.33
CA TYR A 638 3.66 8.62 -35.27
C TYR A 638 5.07 8.34 -35.82
N GLY A 639 5.69 9.36 -36.40
CA GLY A 639 7.09 9.33 -36.79
C GLY A 639 8.02 9.29 -35.57
N VAL A 640 8.40 8.09 -35.14
CA VAL A 640 9.65 7.87 -34.41
C VAL A 640 10.34 6.66 -35.06
N GLU A 641 11.27 6.95 -35.95
CA GLU A 641 12.16 5.96 -36.57
C GLU A 641 12.90 5.16 -35.49
N ARG A 642 12.66 3.84 -35.40
CA ARG A 642 13.61 2.95 -34.73
C ARG A 642 14.78 2.71 -35.68
N ARG A 643 15.86 3.46 -35.49
CA ARG A 643 17.12 3.25 -36.22
C ARG A 643 17.71 1.90 -35.83
N SER A 644 18.08 1.09 -36.81
CA SER A 644 18.99 -0.04 -36.63
C SER A 644 20.33 0.51 -36.12
N MET A 645 20.79 0.03 -34.96
CA MET A 645 22.08 0.44 -34.40
C MET A 645 23.22 -0.04 -35.29
N SER A 646 24.23 0.80 -35.48
CA SER A 646 25.49 0.40 -36.13
C SER A 646 26.26 -0.58 -35.24
N GLU A 647 27.06 -1.46 -35.85
CA GLU A 647 27.97 -2.37 -35.13
C GLU A 647 28.89 -1.60 -34.18
N HIS A 648 29.36 -0.43 -34.59
CA HIS A 648 30.15 0.48 -33.75
C HIS A 648 29.43 0.88 -32.46
N SER A 649 28.13 1.16 -32.52
CA SER A 649 27.37 1.53 -31.32
C SER A 649 27.26 0.34 -30.35
N ILE A 650 27.08 -0.88 -30.86
CA ILE A 650 27.02 -2.10 -30.05
C ILE A 650 28.35 -2.33 -29.32
N GLU A 651 29.49 -2.10 -30.00
CA GLU A 651 30.82 -2.20 -29.40
C GLU A 651 31.00 -1.23 -28.22
N LEU A 652 30.63 0.04 -28.39
CA LEU A 652 30.73 1.06 -27.33
C LEU A 652 29.92 0.70 -26.08
N HIS A 653 28.71 0.20 -26.26
CA HIS A 653 27.85 -0.20 -25.14
C HIS A 653 28.42 -1.44 -24.41
N ASN A 654 29.01 -2.39 -25.15
CA ASN A 654 29.66 -3.57 -24.57
C ASN A 654 30.92 -3.19 -23.77
N GLU A 655 31.71 -2.24 -24.26
CA GLU A 655 32.90 -1.76 -23.55
C GLU A 655 32.54 -1.01 -22.26
N PHE A 656 31.54 -0.13 -22.30
CA PHE A 656 31.03 0.53 -21.10
C PHE A 656 30.54 -0.46 -20.05
N LYS A 657 29.80 -1.48 -20.50
CA LYS A 657 29.32 -2.56 -19.64
C LYS A 657 30.48 -3.27 -18.94
N ALA A 658 31.54 -3.60 -19.68
CA ALA A 658 32.72 -4.26 -19.11
C ALA A 658 33.40 -3.41 -18.02
N ILE A 659 33.49 -2.09 -18.21
CA ILE A 659 34.06 -1.17 -17.21
C ILE A 659 33.18 -1.09 -15.97
N LEU A 660 31.86 -0.98 -16.14
CA LEU A 660 30.88 -0.87 -15.04
C LEU A 660 30.79 -2.15 -14.18
N GLU A 661 31.02 -3.31 -14.79
CA GLU A 661 31.03 -4.62 -14.12
C GLU A 661 32.41 -4.96 -13.50
N SER A 662 33.40 -4.08 -13.63
CA SER A 662 34.78 -4.33 -13.21
C SER A 662 35.01 -4.24 -11.69
N PRO A 663 36.05 -4.91 -11.16
CA PRO A 663 36.47 -4.77 -9.76
C PRO A 663 36.91 -3.36 -9.34
N ASP A 664 37.10 -2.44 -10.29
CA ASP A 664 37.43 -1.04 -9.98
C ASP A 664 36.22 -0.19 -9.64
N MET A 665 35.04 -0.67 -10.01
CA MET A 665 33.78 0.00 -9.72
C MET A 665 33.06 -0.61 -8.52
N ILE A 666 33.56 -1.74 -7.99
CA ILE A 666 32.89 -2.58 -6.99
C ILE A 666 33.88 -2.99 -5.89
N GLU A 667 33.53 -2.72 -4.64
CA GLU A 667 34.38 -3.02 -3.48
C GLU A 667 34.71 -4.54 -3.38
N PRO A 668 35.95 -4.92 -2.98
CA PRO A 668 36.35 -6.31 -2.84
C PRO A 668 35.38 -7.13 -1.98
N GLY A 669 35.05 -8.35 -2.43
CA GLY A 669 34.12 -9.24 -1.75
C GLY A 669 32.63 -8.87 -1.90
N ARG A 670 32.29 -7.76 -2.58
CA ARG A 670 30.91 -7.39 -2.89
C ARG A 670 30.54 -7.74 -4.33
N ARG A 671 29.27 -8.09 -4.55
CA ARG A 671 28.70 -8.30 -5.89
C ARG A 671 27.92 -7.07 -6.32
N LEU A 672 27.91 -6.77 -7.62
CA LEU A 672 27.09 -5.71 -8.19
C LEU A 672 25.61 -6.04 -8.00
N LYS A 673 24.94 -5.35 -7.07
CA LYS A 673 23.50 -5.49 -6.80
C LYS A 673 22.89 -4.09 -6.65
N PRO A 674 21.64 -3.87 -7.13
CA PRO A 674 20.98 -2.56 -7.05
C PRO A 674 20.90 -1.99 -5.62
N VAL A 675 20.80 -2.86 -4.61
CA VAL A 675 20.77 -2.45 -3.20
C VAL A 675 22.07 -1.75 -2.76
N TYR A 676 23.21 -2.11 -3.35
CA TYR A 676 24.52 -1.56 -2.96
C TYR A 676 25.01 -0.48 -3.93
N TYR A 677 24.63 -0.58 -5.21
CA TYR A 677 25.12 0.29 -6.29
C TYR A 677 23.98 0.71 -7.22
N PRO A 678 22.92 1.36 -6.72
CA PRO A 678 21.70 1.64 -7.50
C PRO A 678 22.02 2.40 -8.79
N ASN A 679 22.80 3.47 -8.70
CA ASN A 679 23.14 4.30 -9.88
C ASN A 679 24.05 3.60 -10.89
N VAL A 680 24.91 2.66 -10.47
CA VAL A 680 25.75 1.86 -11.38
C VAL A 680 24.88 0.82 -12.10
N CYS A 681 23.93 0.21 -11.38
CA CYS A 681 22.97 -0.72 -11.96
C CYS A 681 22.01 -0.03 -12.94
N ASP A 682 21.51 1.16 -12.60
CA ASP A 682 20.65 1.95 -13.47
C ASP A 682 21.39 2.38 -14.74
N LEU A 683 22.65 2.79 -14.61
CA LEU A 683 23.49 3.14 -15.76
C LEU A 683 23.74 1.93 -16.66
N LEU A 684 23.99 0.74 -16.08
CA LEU A 684 24.09 -0.51 -16.84
C LEU A 684 22.79 -0.88 -17.56
N ILE A 685 21.64 -0.62 -16.95
CA ILE A 685 20.34 -0.87 -17.58
C ILE A 685 20.14 0.08 -18.76
N ALA A 686 20.43 1.37 -18.59
CA ALA A 686 20.33 2.36 -19.65
C ALA A 686 21.25 2.03 -20.84
N ILE A 687 22.49 1.63 -20.57
CA ILE A 687 23.44 1.20 -21.60
C ILE A 687 22.96 -0.08 -22.28
N ARG A 688 22.39 -1.06 -21.57
CA ARG A 688 21.85 -2.29 -22.19
C ARG A 688 20.61 -2.04 -23.04
N ASN A 689 19.81 -1.03 -22.69
CA ASN A 689 18.61 -0.65 -23.42
C ASN A 689 18.91 0.29 -24.59
N ASN A 690 20.17 0.73 -24.76
CA ASN A 690 20.59 1.72 -25.74
C ASN A 690 19.82 3.03 -25.60
N GLU A 691 19.62 3.46 -24.35
CA GLU A 691 19.03 4.76 -24.06
C GLU A 691 19.90 5.87 -24.65
N ASP A 692 19.30 7.02 -24.95
CA ASP A 692 20.06 8.15 -25.46
C ASP A 692 21.02 8.73 -24.41
N LEU A 693 21.99 9.53 -24.90
CA LEU A 693 23.01 10.13 -24.04
C LEU A 693 22.39 11.03 -22.96
N SER A 694 21.21 11.63 -23.18
CA SER A 694 20.56 12.50 -22.20
C SER A 694 20.08 11.70 -21.00
N ALA A 695 19.41 10.57 -21.23
CA ALA A 695 19.01 9.64 -20.17
C ALA A 695 20.22 9.07 -19.42
N ILE A 696 21.27 8.70 -20.15
CA ILE A 696 22.54 8.23 -19.58
C ILE A 696 23.18 9.31 -18.68
N LYS A 697 23.18 10.57 -19.11
CA LYS A 697 23.68 11.71 -18.32
C LYS A 697 22.86 11.99 -17.07
N GLU A 698 21.53 11.87 -17.15
CA GLU A 698 20.67 12.07 -15.99
C GLU A 698 20.99 11.05 -14.88
N ILE A 699 21.14 9.78 -15.26
CA ILE A 699 21.54 8.71 -14.33
C ILE A 699 22.94 8.97 -13.79
N ALA A 700 23.87 9.40 -14.64
CA ALA A 700 25.23 9.72 -14.22
C ALA A 700 25.28 10.92 -13.24
N SER A 701 24.43 11.94 -13.42
CA SER A 701 24.35 13.07 -12.49
C SER A 701 23.88 12.62 -11.11
N ARG A 702 22.80 11.83 -11.04
CA ARG A 702 22.35 11.24 -9.76
C ARG A 702 23.41 10.35 -9.13
N GLY A 703 24.13 9.59 -9.97
CA GLY A 703 25.28 8.80 -9.56
C GLY A 703 26.39 9.63 -8.96
N LEU A 704 26.73 10.76 -9.58
CA LEU A 704 27.77 11.68 -9.14
C LEU A 704 27.43 12.28 -7.78
N ASP A 705 26.23 12.83 -7.62
CA ASP A 705 25.77 13.47 -6.39
C ASP A 705 25.75 12.48 -5.23
N ALA A 706 25.10 11.31 -5.42
CA ALA A 706 25.02 10.30 -4.38
C ALA A 706 26.38 9.73 -3.95
N ASN A 707 27.35 9.62 -4.86
CA ASN A 707 28.70 9.15 -4.50
C ASN A 707 29.55 10.26 -3.85
N LYS A 708 29.37 11.53 -4.21
CA LYS A 708 29.98 12.67 -3.50
C LYS A 708 29.44 12.80 -2.09
N ASP A 709 28.12 12.77 -1.92
CA ASP A 709 27.47 12.79 -0.61
C ASP A 709 28.03 11.68 0.29
N ARG A 710 28.17 10.46 -0.26
CA ARG A 710 28.73 9.33 0.47
C ARG A 710 30.19 9.53 0.88
N LEU A 711 31.00 10.18 0.04
CA LEU A 711 32.39 10.51 0.33
C LEU A 711 32.47 11.57 1.45
N GLU A 712 31.61 12.60 1.39
CA GLU A 712 31.55 13.67 2.39
C GLU A 712 31.09 13.16 3.77
N HIS A 713 30.09 12.27 3.81
CA HIS A 713 29.54 11.73 5.06
C HIS A 713 30.39 10.61 5.67
N ASN A 714 31.25 9.97 4.89
CA ASN A 714 32.13 8.92 5.38
C ASN A 714 33.51 9.00 4.71
N PRO A 715 34.36 9.95 5.11
CA PRO A 715 35.71 10.10 4.56
C PRO A 715 36.58 8.84 4.78
N ALA A 716 36.33 8.09 5.86
CA ALA A 716 37.00 6.82 6.12
C ALA A 716 36.59 5.70 5.14
N SER A 717 35.52 5.90 4.35
CA SER A 717 35.08 5.05 3.25
C SER A 717 35.72 5.46 1.91
N GLU A 718 36.86 6.17 1.92
CA GLU A 718 37.72 6.43 0.76
C GLU A 718 38.24 5.10 0.14
N SER A 719 37.34 4.36 -0.49
CA SER A 719 37.68 3.25 -1.34
C SER A 719 38.06 3.82 -2.70
N ALA A 720 39.14 3.29 -3.29
CA ALA A 720 39.52 3.60 -4.66
C ALA A 720 38.30 3.46 -5.61
N GLN A 721 37.41 2.50 -5.34
CA GLN A 721 36.19 2.25 -6.08
C GLN A 721 35.18 3.40 -6.02
N LEU A 722 35.02 4.06 -4.86
CA LEU A 722 34.13 5.22 -4.73
C LEU A 722 34.62 6.39 -5.60
N ASN A 723 35.92 6.68 -5.53
CA ASN A 723 36.55 7.72 -6.36
C ASN A 723 36.52 7.38 -7.86
N ASN A 724 36.66 6.10 -8.20
CA ASN A 724 36.54 5.64 -9.58
C ASN A 724 35.12 5.85 -10.13
N ARG A 725 34.08 5.55 -9.34
CA ARG A 725 32.68 5.79 -9.72
C ARG A 725 32.40 7.29 -9.91
N ILE A 726 32.86 8.14 -8.98
CA ILE A 726 32.75 9.61 -9.10
C ILE A 726 33.40 10.08 -10.41
N THR A 727 34.62 9.62 -10.68
CA THR A 727 35.37 9.97 -11.89
C THR A 727 34.65 9.53 -13.17
N MET A 728 34.09 8.32 -13.18
CA MET A 728 33.34 7.78 -14.30
C MET A 728 32.03 8.55 -14.54
N PHE A 729 31.22 8.77 -13.51
CA PHE A 729 29.98 9.54 -13.63
C PHE A 729 30.25 10.97 -14.10
N HIS A 730 31.30 11.60 -13.56
CA HIS A 730 31.73 12.91 -14.02
C HIS A 730 32.11 12.91 -15.51
N ALA A 731 32.84 11.91 -15.98
CA ALA A 731 33.22 11.78 -17.39
C ALA A 731 31.99 11.65 -18.31
N ILE A 732 30.96 10.90 -17.88
CA ILE A 732 29.71 10.73 -18.63
C ILE A 732 28.90 12.04 -18.69
N CYS A 733 28.76 12.76 -17.56
CA CYS A 733 28.01 14.02 -17.52
C CYS A 733 28.54 15.08 -18.50
N HIS A 734 29.86 15.11 -18.70
CA HIS A 734 30.53 16.15 -19.48
C HIS A 734 30.79 15.78 -20.95
N ALA A 735 30.54 14.54 -21.36
CA ALA A 735 30.76 14.11 -22.73
C ALA A 735 29.65 14.54 -23.69
N ASN A 736 29.96 14.83 -24.95
CA ASN A 736 28.95 15.19 -25.96
C ASN A 736 28.46 13.98 -26.78
N SER A 737 29.11 12.83 -26.60
CA SER A 737 28.77 11.55 -27.23
C SER A 737 29.12 10.40 -26.29
N LEU A 738 28.60 9.19 -26.57
CA LEU A 738 28.94 8.01 -25.78
C LEU A 738 30.40 7.59 -26.04
N GLU A 739 30.85 7.75 -27.28
CA GLU A 739 32.23 7.60 -27.74
C GLU A 739 33.17 8.49 -26.91
N GLU A 740 32.83 9.78 -26.77
CA GLU A 740 33.61 10.73 -25.98
C GLU A 740 33.60 10.36 -24.50
N ALA A 741 32.45 9.95 -23.96
CA ALA A 741 32.35 9.51 -22.57
C ALA A 741 33.29 8.32 -22.31
N LEU A 742 33.27 7.33 -23.21
CA LEU A 742 34.11 6.15 -23.11
C LEU A 742 35.59 6.48 -23.23
N ALA A 743 35.95 7.37 -24.15
CA ALA A 743 37.32 7.85 -24.31
C ALA A 743 37.83 8.56 -23.06
N HIS A 744 37.01 9.41 -22.42
CA HIS A 744 37.36 10.06 -21.15
C HIS A 744 37.52 9.05 -20.01
N VAL A 745 36.62 8.07 -19.92
CA VAL A 745 36.70 6.97 -18.93
C VAL A 745 37.98 6.15 -19.15
N LYS A 746 38.25 5.70 -20.38
CA LYS A 746 39.46 4.93 -20.75
C LYS A 746 40.76 5.70 -20.48
N ARG A 747 40.78 7.03 -20.69
CA ARG A 747 41.92 7.89 -20.35
C ARG A 747 42.19 7.94 -18.84
N LYS A 748 41.14 7.93 -18.02
CA LYS A 748 41.24 7.89 -16.56
C LYS A 748 41.52 6.50 -16.02
N PHE A 749 41.20 5.45 -16.78
CA PHE A 749 41.44 4.06 -16.44
C PHE A 749 42.21 3.34 -17.57
N PRO A 750 43.54 3.59 -17.72
CA PRO A 750 44.32 3.17 -18.89
C PRO A 750 44.31 1.68 -19.21
N LYS A 751 44.09 0.83 -18.21
CA LYS A 751 43.96 -0.63 -18.38
C LYS A 751 42.78 -1.07 -19.23
N TYR A 752 41.79 -0.21 -19.45
CA TYR A 752 40.69 -0.45 -20.38
C TYR A 752 40.97 0.12 -21.79
N SER A 753 42.13 0.76 -22.01
CA SER A 753 42.52 1.29 -23.33
C SER A 753 43.23 0.26 -24.22
N LEU A 754 43.52 -0.94 -23.70
CA LEU A 754 44.25 -1.98 -24.43
C LEU A 754 43.27 -3.03 -24.98
N GLN A 755 43.12 -3.08 -26.30
CA GLN A 755 42.98 -4.34 -27.03
C GLN A 755 43.26 -4.15 -28.54
N SER A 756 44.38 -4.70 -29.00
CA SER A 756 44.33 -5.88 -29.88
C SER A 756 45.50 -6.82 -29.53
N PRO A 757 45.30 -8.14 -29.41
CA PRO A 757 46.36 -9.11 -29.05
C PRO A 757 47.35 -9.47 -30.17
N ASP A 758 47.31 -8.84 -31.35
CA ASP A 758 48.02 -9.34 -32.53
C ASP A 758 49.47 -8.82 -32.72
N GLU A 759 50.06 -8.06 -31.78
CA GLU A 759 51.37 -7.41 -32.01
C GLU A 759 52.50 -7.69 -31.01
N VAL A 760 52.39 -8.63 -30.06
CA VAL A 760 53.53 -8.93 -29.15
C VAL A 760 54.01 -10.37 -29.30
N SER A 761 54.71 -10.61 -30.41
CA SER A 761 55.64 -11.73 -30.54
C SER A 761 57.04 -11.33 -30.03
N ALA A 762 57.67 -12.29 -29.33
CA ALA A 762 59.10 -12.41 -29.06
C ALA A 762 59.71 -11.48 -27.99
N SER A 763 59.77 -11.97 -26.75
CA SER A 763 61.04 -12.43 -26.15
C SER A 763 60.85 -12.89 -24.70
N SER A 764 60.98 -14.22 -24.52
CA SER A 764 61.51 -14.87 -23.32
C SER A 764 63.02 -14.48 -23.16
N PRO A 765 63.76 -14.69 -22.04
CA PRO A 765 63.60 -15.83 -21.12
C PRO A 765 64.13 -15.72 -19.65
N PHE A 766 64.03 -16.84 -18.91
CA PHE A 766 64.71 -17.21 -17.63
C PHE A 766 64.22 -16.54 -16.32
N GLN A 767 64.06 -17.18 -15.16
CA GLN A 767 64.14 -18.59 -14.70
C GLN A 767 63.53 -18.75 -13.26
N PRO A 768 63.43 -19.97 -12.70
CA PRO A 768 62.54 -20.38 -11.60
C PRO A 768 63.16 -20.39 -10.18
N GLU A 769 62.35 -20.91 -9.24
CA GLU A 769 62.61 -21.31 -7.84
C GLU A 769 62.36 -20.19 -6.81
N HIS A 770 61.66 -20.39 -5.67
CA HIS A 770 61.55 -21.55 -4.79
C HIS A 770 60.17 -21.64 -4.10
N ARG A 771 59.78 -22.89 -3.80
CA ARG A 771 58.83 -23.28 -2.74
C ARG A 771 59.50 -23.25 -1.35
N ILE A 772 58.63 -23.27 -0.33
CA ILE A 772 58.81 -23.62 1.12
C ILE A 772 59.06 -22.36 1.98
N LYS A 773 58.28 -22.01 3.02
CA LYS A 773 57.36 -22.71 3.94
C LYS A 773 56.00 -22.04 4.03
#